data_AF-A0A3B9D2J7-F1
#
_entry.id   AF-A0A3B9D2J7-F1
#
_cell.length_a   1.000
_cell.length_b   1.000
_cell.length_c   1.000
_cell.angle_alpha   90.00
_cell.angle_beta   90.00
_cell.angle_gamma   90.00
#
_symmetry.space_group_name_H-M   'P 1'
#
loop_
_entity.id
_entity.type
_entity.pdbx_description
1 polymer ?
#
loop_
_entity_poly.entity_id
_entity_poly.type
_entity_poly.pdbx_seq_one_letter_code
_entity_poly.pdbx_strand_id
1 'polypeptide(L)'
;MLALSDSTHYEEIGAWPVYDANGGTQAFPLDHSRYLSDDTFTVNPRDPGLRLILPGTTGVRGDYFVRVRSNNIDSQSSDPRGDLQNPAKLHDGKTTGRYQLQIRMQETDEHAGTTVQYADIRHAATGITIEGQPIHSPLLGESRRPGSDLGNLLASDRAALSLSGTLSGDTDVHFLSFDVEYESTQQPGDGAPVAVVFDLDYADGLARPDTSLSIYNPDGELILIGRSANIAEDRPGPLEIGGDVDDLSRGSVGEFDPFIGQVELPAAAGYTLAVHNAISVPATLDQFFLEAPNSPLTRLEPNPGSLLIVEDRLDGTERDPANSAQFILFDNVDDQEIPYSLADIVLFVSQDTGSNETQLRMVNPFTGHTTNNYIIGAFGEETNDIAMRRDGALFTLTSENDTNDWSSTNTGNFLQIDTGTAAVTNLGDDGINVFNEALVGNPLRRNPFDDTVTLVPDGVIDYNAMTFFGNNLFAVGDRRVRNTPANSLEFNEYDENIVYRLDQQNGASDSPFPNRINDAQAYQGAGTQQVEFAQIVTEERATGIGIITGLAESGGGLWAVDHFGNLYQVLPGNLSVLVGNVGDVDGLGDLVGLDIEFAGLAAAPSTVEDARYDDLLFGISTDGMLHAFNTDGELQPVFADNATSVDVGVNSVTGLAFSTLERNLWTTTTHRGQDDGHGIDPIYDNPERNVEGGTSLYFGNTVGAVGAGNLNNLDDTVLRDYNFPGGAHGTVISNPFSLEGYSPEDRPHLYFNYFAATEDTADTFHDALRISIGQDSNWVQIASNAVDDGEVDGGDPIHDNRGIWRQARIDLSDFVTLDNLQLRFDFSTGGTLDLATAANGGIELFSVPAADITDGDVDDFVEIDGVIFEFDIGRHITTPTGGSAIGQQFKAWGTTFTYTSPGAIEPEDIEINAGDSAPQAAERIAAHLRNYDDPDFGPESAVADGDTVLYFQNLTLTEDGDSHEASITKNSPTAF
;
A
#
# COMPACT_ATOMS: atom_id res chain seq x y z
N MET A 1 -37.97 14.01 -69.66
CA MET A 1 -36.79 13.12 -69.56
C MET A 1 -37.30 11.70 -69.71
N LEU A 2 -36.64 10.89 -70.54
CA LEU A 2 -37.02 9.49 -70.75
C LEU A 2 -35.80 8.65 -70.41
N ALA A 3 -35.74 8.13 -69.18
CA ALA A 3 -34.72 7.18 -68.78
C ALA A 3 -35.21 5.77 -69.15
N LEU A 4 -34.34 5.02 -69.82
CA LEU A 4 -34.54 3.60 -70.12
C LEU A 4 -33.48 2.88 -69.28
N SER A 5 -33.92 2.05 -68.35
CA SER A 5 -33.04 1.09 -67.69
C SER A 5 -33.65 -0.29 -67.94
N ASP A 6 -32.83 -1.26 -68.29
CA ASP A 6 -33.26 -2.63 -68.63
C ASP A 6 -32.62 -3.71 -67.74
N SER A 7 -31.56 -3.37 -67.00
CA SER A 7 -31.02 -4.13 -65.88
C SER A 7 -29.94 -3.31 -65.15
N THR A 8 -30.14 -3.02 -63.87
CA THR A 8 -29.12 -2.38 -63.02
C THR A 8 -27.80 -3.17 -62.98
N HIS A 9 -27.89 -4.50 -62.92
CA HIS A 9 -26.73 -5.41 -62.88
C HIS A 9 -25.81 -5.32 -64.11
N TYR A 10 -26.34 -5.07 -65.32
CA TYR A 10 -25.51 -4.88 -66.51
C TYR A 10 -25.06 -3.42 -66.71
N GLU A 11 -25.74 -2.47 -66.08
CA GLU A 11 -25.47 -1.02 -66.17
C GLU A 11 -24.31 -0.58 -65.23
N GLU A 12 -24.02 -1.33 -64.16
CA GLU A 12 -22.86 -1.13 -63.27
C GLU A 12 -21.51 -1.44 -63.97
N ILE A 13 -21.51 -2.46 -64.85
CA ILE A 13 -20.29 -3.02 -65.44
C ILE A 13 -19.95 -2.36 -66.80
N GLY A 14 -20.83 -1.53 -67.34
CA GLY A 14 -20.64 -0.84 -68.62
C GLY A 14 -21.15 0.60 -68.60
N ALA A 15 -20.30 1.56 -68.97
CA ALA A 15 -20.67 2.97 -69.06
C ALA A 15 -21.67 3.21 -70.21
N TRP A 16 -22.98 3.14 -69.92
CA TRP A 16 -24.07 3.46 -70.85
C TRP A 16 -24.88 4.69 -70.40
N PRO A 17 -24.29 5.91 -70.36
CA PRO A 17 -25.06 7.12 -70.08
C PRO A 17 -26.22 7.29 -71.07
N VAL A 18 -27.43 7.57 -70.55
CA VAL A 18 -28.61 7.82 -71.37
C VAL A 18 -28.60 9.28 -71.82
N TYR A 19 -28.47 9.52 -73.12
CA TYR A 19 -28.43 10.88 -73.68
C TYR A 19 -29.81 11.41 -74.04
N ASP A 20 -30.00 12.72 -73.91
CA ASP A 20 -31.17 13.42 -74.40
C ASP A 20 -31.16 13.58 -75.93
N ALA A 21 -32.25 14.13 -76.49
CA ALA A 21 -32.38 14.37 -77.92
C ALA A 21 -31.33 15.34 -78.50
N ASN A 22 -30.55 16.02 -77.66
CA ASN A 22 -29.49 16.96 -78.02
C ASN A 22 -28.08 16.43 -77.70
N GLY A 23 -27.94 15.18 -77.23
CA GLY A 23 -26.64 14.56 -76.92
C GLY A 23 -26.09 14.86 -75.52
N GLY A 24 -26.88 15.46 -74.61
CA GLY A 24 -26.49 15.67 -73.21
C GLY A 24 -26.85 14.48 -72.32
N THR A 25 -25.97 14.07 -71.41
CA THR A 25 -26.22 12.98 -70.44
C THR A 25 -27.40 13.33 -69.53
N GLN A 26 -28.45 12.50 -69.52
CA GLN A 26 -29.76 12.80 -68.91
C GLN A 26 -30.09 11.94 -67.68
N ALA A 27 -29.44 10.79 -67.52
CA ALA A 27 -29.54 9.94 -66.34
C ALA A 27 -28.22 9.18 -66.14
N PHE A 28 -27.87 8.92 -64.88
CA PHE A 28 -26.73 8.10 -64.51
C PHE A 28 -27.23 6.71 -64.08
N PRO A 29 -26.43 5.64 -64.30
CA PRO A 29 -26.69 4.37 -63.65
C PRO A 29 -26.77 4.57 -62.13
N LEU A 30 -27.58 3.76 -61.46
CA LEU A 30 -27.60 3.71 -60.01
C LEU A 30 -26.23 3.19 -59.55
N ASP A 31 -25.53 3.95 -58.72
CA ASP A 31 -24.25 3.54 -58.12
C ASP A 31 -24.58 2.59 -56.97
N HIS A 32 -24.02 1.38 -56.99
CA HIS A 32 -24.29 0.35 -55.98
C HIS A 32 -23.11 0.21 -55.01
N SER A 33 -23.40 0.06 -53.73
CA SER A 33 -22.40 -0.26 -52.72
C SER A 33 -21.95 -1.71 -52.89
N ARG A 34 -20.65 -1.90 -53.12
CA ARG A 34 -19.97 -3.21 -53.14
C ARG A 34 -20.09 -4.04 -51.84
N TYR A 35 -20.68 -3.49 -50.79
CA TYR A 35 -20.90 -4.16 -49.49
C TYR A 35 -22.37 -4.52 -49.22
N LEU A 36 -23.33 -4.06 -50.03
CA LEU A 36 -24.76 -4.37 -49.91
C LEU A 36 -25.16 -5.23 -51.11
N SER A 37 -25.42 -6.53 -50.91
CA SER A 37 -25.39 -7.49 -52.03
C SER A 37 -26.68 -7.62 -52.85
N ASP A 38 -27.84 -7.11 -52.42
CA ASP A 38 -29.10 -7.36 -53.14
C ASP A 38 -30.15 -6.24 -52.91
N ASP A 39 -30.92 -5.90 -53.94
CA ASP A 39 -32.20 -5.17 -53.81
C ASP A 39 -33.19 -6.11 -53.12
N THR A 40 -33.59 -5.76 -51.90
CA THR A 40 -34.34 -6.66 -51.00
C THR A 40 -35.77 -6.92 -51.43
N PHE A 41 -36.30 -6.14 -52.39
CA PHE A 41 -37.70 -6.23 -52.80
C PHE A 41 -37.91 -6.89 -54.16
N THR A 42 -36.84 -7.21 -54.89
CA THR A 42 -36.93 -7.87 -56.19
C THR A 42 -36.08 -9.14 -56.28
N VAL A 43 -36.73 -10.25 -56.61
CA VAL A 43 -36.07 -11.48 -57.04
C VAL A 43 -35.64 -11.44 -58.51
N ASN A 44 -35.91 -10.32 -59.19
CA ASN A 44 -35.56 -10.12 -60.59
C ASN A 44 -34.33 -9.21 -60.69
N PRO A 45 -33.12 -9.75 -60.89
CA PRO A 45 -31.88 -8.96 -61.06
C PRO A 45 -31.86 -8.09 -62.33
N ARG A 46 -32.98 -8.03 -63.07
CA ARG A 46 -33.20 -7.16 -64.23
C ARG A 46 -34.15 -6.01 -63.95
N ASP A 47 -34.52 -5.78 -62.70
CA ASP A 47 -35.34 -4.62 -62.38
C ASP A 47 -34.53 -3.32 -62.58
N PRO A 48 -35.13 -2.30 -63.20
CA PRO A 48 -34.41 -1.08 -63.58
C PRO A 48 -34.32 -0.07 -62.44
N GLY A 49 -33.14 0.52 -62.26
CA GLY A 49 -32.82 1.55 -61.29
C GLY A 49 -32.08 2.70 -61.97
N LEU A 50 -32.37 3.94 -61.59
CA LEU A 50 -31.77 5.11 -62.24
C LEU A 50 -31.51 6.24 -61.25
N ARG A 51 -30.41 6.97 -61.45
CA ARG A 51 -30.12 8.22 -60.73
C ARG A 51 -30.40 9.41 -61.64
N LEU A 52 -31.29 10.29 -61.19
CA LEU A 52 -31.67 11.51 -61.90
C LEU A 52 -31.16 12.74 -61.16
N ILE A 53 -30.45 13.64 -61.83
CA ILE A 53 -30.21 14.99 -61.31
C ILE A 53 -31.43 15.85 -61.67
N LEU A 54 -32.14 16.35 -60.67
CA LEU A 54 -33.30 17.19 -60.88
C LEU A 54 -32.87 18.56 -61.47
N PRO A 55 -33.49 19.01 -62.57
CA PRO A 55 -33.15 20.29 -63.18
C PRO A 55 -33.73 21.46 -62.37
N GLY A 56 -32.89 22.41 -61.95
CA GLY A 56 -33.33 23.58 -61.18
C GLY A 56 -32.17 24.31 -60.54
N THR A 57 -32.46 25.38 -59.79
CA THR A 57 -31.45 26.08 -58.98
C THR A 57 -31.32 25.38 -57.63
N THR A 58 -30.11 24.98 -57.23
CA THR A 58 -29.84 24.36 -55.93
C THR A 58 -30.41 25.20 -54.79
N GLY A 59 -31.11 24.56 -53.85
CA GLY A 59 -31.75 25.23 -52.72
C GLY A 59 -33.12 25.87 -53.00
N VAL A 60 -33.62 25.85 -54.25
CA VAL A 60 -34.95 26.37 -54.60
C VAL A 60 -35.94 25.21 -54.79
N ARG A 61 -37.08 25.28 -54.10
CA ARG A 61 -38.15 24.28 -54.22
C ARG A 61 -38.79 24.33 -55.61
N GLY A 62 -38.88 23.18 -56.26
CA GLY A 62 -39.57 23.00 -57.55
C GLY A 62 -40.46 21.77 -57.52
N ASP A 63 -41.52 21.78 -58.33
CA ASP A 63 -42.44 20.65 -58.48
C ASP A 63 -42.02 19.77 -59.66
N TYR A 64 -41.86 18.47 -59.41
CA TYR A 64 -41.45 17.49 -60.42
C TYR A 64 -42.48 16.38 -60.54
N PHE A 65 -42.83 16.01 -61.77
CA PHE A 65 -43.81 14.96 -62.05
C PHE A 65 -43.11 13.75 -62.66
N VAL A 66 -43.29 12.59 -62.03
CA VAL A 66 -42.82 11.30 -62.54
C VAL A 66 -44.00 10.51 -63.11
N ARG A 67 -43.80 9.92 -64.28
CA ARG A 67 -44.78 9.01 -64.89
C ARG A 67 -44.10 7.69 -65.20
N VAL A 68 -44.58 6.62 -64.58
CA VAL A 68 -44.21 5.24 -64.91
C VAL A 68 -45.20 4.70 -65.93
N ARG A 69 -44.71 4.01 -66.95
CA ARG A 69 -45.55 3.27 -67.89
C ARG A 69 -44.82 2.04 -68.36
N SER A 70 -45.59 1.03 -68.74
CA SER A 70 -45.08 -0.12 -69.47
C SER A 70 -44.45 0.31 -70.80
N ASN A 71 -43.36 -0.37 -71.17
CA ASN A 71 -42.67 -0.14 -72.43
C ASN A 71 -43.59 -0.46 -73.62
N ASN A 72 -43.65 0.45 -74.60
CA ASN A 72 -44.46 0.31 -75.82
C ASN A 72 -43.67 -0.26 -77.01
N ILE A 73 -42.39 -0.57 -76.83
CA ILE A 73 -41.55 -1.28 -77.79
C ILE A 73 -41.14 -2.65 -77.24
N ASP A 74 -40.95 -3.62 -78.14
CA ASP A 74 -40.39 -4.94 -77.81
C ASP A 74 -38.93 -4.97 -78.29
N SER A 75 -37.99 -5.35 -77.42
CA SER A 75 -36.56 -5.40 -77.76
C SER A 75 -36.22 -6.47 -78.80
N GLN A 76 -37.14 -7.42 -79.04
CA GLN A 76 -37.03 -8.47 -80.06
C GLN A 76 -37.76 -8.11 -81.38
N SER A 77 -38.44 -6.96 -81.45
CA SER A 77 -39.18 -6.50 -82.64
C SER A 77 -38.45 -5.36 -83.39
N SER A 78 -38.92 -5.04 -84.60
CA SER A 78 -38.43 -3.91 -85.38
C SER A 78 -39.10 -2.57 -85.02
N ASP A 79 -39.63 -2.42 -83.81
CA ASP A 79 -40.32 -1.20 -83.40
C ASP A 79 -39.34 0.00 -83.35
N PRO A 80 -39.66 1.16 -83.96
CA PRO A 80 -38.79 2.32 -83.93
C PRO A 80 -38.60 2.84 -82.50
N ARG A 81 -37.36 3.06 -82.04
CA ARG A 81 -37.07 3.69 -80.74
C ARG A 81 -37.77 5.05 -80.54
N GLY A 82 -38.07 5.77 -81.63
CA GLY A 82 -38.83 7.02 -81.59
C GLY A 82 -40.25 6.88 -81.05
N ASP A 83 -40.81 5.66 -81.04
CA ASP A 83 -42.13 5.37 -80.45
C ASP A 83 -42.16 5.55 -78.93
N LEU A 84 -41.01 5.40 -78.26
CA LEU A 84 -40.87 5.72 -76.84
C LEU A 84 -41.09 7.22 -76.56
N GLN A 85 -40.80 8.11 -77.51
CA GLN A 85 -40.96 9.55 -77.31
C GLN A 85 -42.25 10.09 -77.93
N ASN A 86 -43.02 9.24 -78.61
CA ASN A 86 -44.24 9.64 -79.29
C ASN A 86 -45.42 9.76 -78.31
N PRO A 87 -45.97 10.97 -78.07
CA PRO A 87 -47.08 11.17 -77.14
C PRO A 87 -48.35 10.41 -77.55
N ALA A 88 -48.54 10.14 -78.85
CA ALA A 88 -49.69 9.39 -79.34
C ALA A 88 -49.66 7.91 -78.93
N LYS A 89 -48.50 7.38 -78.56
CA LYS A 89 -48.28 5.97 -78.18
C LYS A 89 -48.06 5.80 -76.68
N LEU A 90 -48.49 6.77 -75.87
CA LEU A 90 -48.30 6.79 -74.41
C LEU A 90 -48.98 5.61 -73.69
N HIS A 91 -50.05 5.06 -74.28
CA HIS A 91 -50.88 4.03 -73.68
C HIS A 91 -50.67 2.63 -74.30
N ASP A 92 -49.73 2.48 -75.23
CA ASP A 92 -49.48 1.23 -75.96
C ASP A 92 -48.53 0.27 -75.21
N GLY A 93 -48.61 0.26 -73.87
CA GLY A 93 -47.73 -0.57 -73.02
C GLY A 93 -47.93 -2.07 -73.27
N LYS A 94 -46.83 -2.81 -73.46
CA LYS A 94 -46.84 -4.24 -73.81
C LYS A 94 -46.71 -5.18 -72.61
N THR A 95 -46.29 -4.68 -71.47
CA THR A 95 -46.08 -5.44 -70.22
C THR A 95 -47.20 -5.13 -69.20
N THR A 96 -47.69 -6.16 -68.53
CA THR A 96 -48.70 -6.04 -67.46
C THR A 96 -48.16 -6.68 -66.18
N GLY A 97 -48.47 -6.09 -65.03
CA GLY A 97 -47.92 -6.51 -63.74
C GLY A 97 -48.19 -5.48 -62.65
N ARG A 98 -47.87 -5.83 -61.40
CA ARG A 98 -47.78 -4.85 -60.31
C ARG A 98 -46.43 -4.16 -60.43
N TYR A 99 -46.43 -2.84 -60.44
CA TYR A 99 -45.22 -2.03 -60.41
C TYR A 99 -45.23 -1.20 -59.13
N GLN A 100 -44.10 -1.14 -58.44
CA GLN A 100 -43.85 -0.24 -57.34
C GLN A 100 -42.72 0.70 -57.77
N LEU A 101 -42.94 2.00 -57.63
CA LEU A 101 -41.89 3.00 -57.84
C LEU A 101 -41.58 3.62 -56.47
N GLN A 102 -40.31 3.58 -56.08
CA GLN A 102 -39.80 4.37 -54.98
C GLN A 102 -38.85 5.44 -55.51
N ILE A 103 -38.90 6.63 -54.91
CA ILE A 103 -37.98 7.73 -55.18
C ILE A 103 -37.28 7.99 -53.85
N ARG A 104 -35.98 7.74 -53.80
CA ARG A 104 -35.15 7.75 -52.59
C ARG A 104 -33.90 8.58 -52.79
N MET A 105 -33.34 9.10 -51.69
CA MET A 105 -32.10 9.87 -51.70
C MET A 105 -30.85 8.99 -51.50
N GLN A 106 -31.03 7.79 -50.95
CA GLN A 106 -29.98 6.79 -50.68
C GLN A 106 -30.29 5.45 -51.37
N GLU A 107 -29.33 4.52 -51.37
CA GLU A 107 -29.47 3.18 -51.95
C GLU A 107 -30.33 2.23 -51.09
N THR A 108 -30.47 2.49 -49.79
CA THR A 108 -31.30 1.70 -48.88
C THR A 108 -32.79 1.92 -49.17
N ASP A 109 -33.57 0.84 -49.15
CA ASP A 109 -35.02 0.91 -49.26
C ASP A 109 -35.62 1.62 -48.01
N GLU A 110 -36.39 2.70 -48.22
CA GLU A 110 -37.02 3.46 -47.15
C GLU A 110 -38.55 3.38 -47.26
N HIS A 111 -39.23 3.08 -46.15
CA HIS A 111 -40.68 3.10 -46.06
C HIS A 111 -41.17 4.40 -45.39
N ALA A 112 -42.05 5.14 -46.07
CA ALA A 112 -42.62 6.35 -45.50
C ALA A 112 -43.57 6.01 -44.34
N GLY A 113 -43.38 6.67 -43.19
CA GLY A 113 -44.29 6.57 -42.04
C GLY A 113 -45.68 7.15 -42.34
N THR A 114 -46.71 6.63 -41.68
CA THR A 114 -48.10 7.12 -41.78
C THR A 114 -48.51 7.79 -40.46
N THR A 115 -49.07 9.00 -40.53
CA THR A 115 -49.73 9.65 -39.38
C THR A 115 -51.20 9.88 -39.69
N VAL A 116 -52.09 9.64 -38.72
CA VAL A 116 -53.52 9.97 -38.82
C VAL A 116 -53.83 11.10 -37.84
N GLN A 117 -54.11 12.28 -38.38
CA GLN A 117 -54.46 13.45 -37.60
C GLN A 117 -55.90 13.88 -37.90
N TYR A 118 -56.64 14.31 -36.88
CA TYR A 118 -58.00 14.86 -36.96
C TYR A 118 -59.10 13.95 -37.52
N ALA A 119 -58.96 12.62 -37.46
CA ALA A 119 -59.99 11.69 -37.89
C ALA A 119 -61.01 11.36 -36.79
N ASP A 120 -62.32 11.38 -37.10
CA ASP A 120 -63.40 10.84 -36.25
C ASP A 120 -63.90 9.53 -36.85
N ILE A 121 -63.55 8.39 -36.24
CA ILE A 121 -63.86 7.05 -36.73
C ILE A 121 -64.98 6.47 -35.87
N ARG A 122 -66.18 6.29 -36.46
CA ARG A 122 -67.34 5.68 -35.76
C ARG A 122 -67.94 4.55 -36.57
N HIS A 123 -68.28 3.45 -35.89
CA HIS A 123 -68.93 2.25 -36.42
C HIS A 123 -68.16 1.46 -37.50
N ALA A 124 -66.84 1.60 -37.59
CA ALA A 124 -66.00 0.74 -38.43
C ALA A 124 -65.72 -0.60 -37.72
N ALA A 125 -65.80 -1.72 -38.45
CA ALA A 125 -65.33 -3.02 -37.95
C ALA A 125 -63.79 -3.09 -37.86
N THR A 126 -63.10 -2.28 -38.68
CA THR A 126 -61.66 -1.98 -38.59
C THR A 126 -61.49 -0.52 -38.98
N GLY A 127 -61.02 0.32 -38.06
CA GLY A 127 -60.98 1.78 -38.22
C GLY A 127 -59.86 2.27 -39.13
N ILE A 128 -58.64 1.82 -38.85
CA ILE A 128 -57.44 2.04 -39.67
C ILE A 128 -56.66 0.72 -39.65
N THR A 129 -56.23 0.25 -40.81
CA THR A 129 -55.24 -0.83 -40.93
C THR A 129 -54.03 -0.23 -41.62
N ILE A 130 -52.85 -0.33 -41.01
CA ILE A 130 -51.59 0.15 -41.56
C ILE A 130 -50.75 -1.09 -41.91
N GLU A 131 -50.46 -1.28 -43.19
CA GLU A 131 -49.60 -2.35 -43.69
C GLU A 131 -48.30 -1.74 -44.24
N GLY A 132 -47.14 -2.11 -43.69
CA GLY A 132 -45.81 -1.67 -44.17
C GLY A 132 -45.28 -0.37 -43.57
N GLN A 133 -45.22 -0.27 -42.23
CA GLN A 133 -44.52 0.82 -41.53
C GLN A 133 -42.99 0.63 -41.65
N PRO A 134 -42.16 1.69 -41.56
CA PRO A 134 -40.81 1.48 -41.05
C PRO A 134 -40.96 0.91 -39.64
N ILE A 135 -40.50 -0.32 -39.45
CA ILE A 135 -40.73 -1.13 -38.24
C ILE A 135 -39.91 -0.58 -37.06
N HIS A 136 -38.98 0.35 -37.32
CA HIS A 136 -37.99 0.81 -36.36
C HIS A 136 -37.94 2.35 -36.31
N SER A 137 -37.92 2.92 -35.10
CA SER A 137 -37.55 4.31 -34.86
C SER A 137 -36.04 4.37 -34.63
N PRO A 138 -35.23 5.05 -35.48
CA PRO A 138 -33.79 5.17 -35.24
C PRO A 138 -33.41 5.95 -33.97
N LEU A 139 -34.40 6.52 -33.26
CA LEU A 139 -34.20 7.41 -32.12
C LEU A 139 -34.78 6.89 -30.79
N LEU A 140 -35.47 5.73 -30.76
CA LEU A 140 -36.13 5.22 -29.56
C LEU A 140 -36.20 3.67 -29.56
N GLY A 141 -36.14 3.05 -28.38
CA GLY A 141 -36.43 1.63 -28.16
C GLY A 141 -37.83 1.23 -28.61
N GLU A 142 -38.02 -0.07 -28.88
CA GLU A 142 -39.19 -0.55 -29.66
C GLU A 142 -40.41 -0.85 -28.80
N SER A 143 -40.19 -1.07 -27.51
CA SER A 143 -41.24 -1.29 -26.52
C SER A 143 -41.29 -0.10 -25.56
N ARG A 144 -42.41 0.63 -25.54
CA ARG A 144 -42.77 1.58 -24.47
C ARG A 144 -44.07 1.07 -23.83
N ARG A 145 -43.96 0.35 -22.71
CA ARG A 145 -45.14 -0.14 -21.97
C ARG A 145 -45.39 0.73 -20.75
N PRO A 146 -46.59 1.33 -20.60
CA PRO A 146 -46.98 1.91 -19.31
C PRO A 146 -47.24 0.77 -18.31
N GLY A 147 -46.28 0.49 -17.44
CA GLY A 147 -46.36 -0.57 -16.43
C GLY A 147 -44.98 -0.93 -15.85
N SER A 148 -44.95 -1.75 -14.81
CA SER A 148 -43.72 -2.26 -14.18
C SER A 148 -43.11 -3.46 -14.92
N ASP A 149 -43.48 -3.67 -16.19
CA ASP A 149 -43.07 -4.83 -17.01
C ASP A 149 -42.76 -4.34 -18.44
N LEU A 150 -41.48 -4.43 -18.81
CA LEU A 150 -40.92 -4.01 -20.09
C LEU A 150 -41.07 -5.10 -21.18
N GLY A 151 -41.34 -6.34 -20.77
CA GLY A 151 -41.44 -7.52 -21.62
C GLY A 151 -40.07 -8.14 -21.96
N ASN A 152 -40.09 -9.07 -22.92
CA ASN A 152 -38.91 -9.80 -23.36
C ASN A 152 -38.04 -8.99 -24.31
N LEU A 153 -36.77 -8.78 -23.94
CA LEU A 153 -35.74 -8.12 -24.73
C LEU A 153 -35.55 -8.82 -26.08
N LEU A 154 -35.46 -10.14 -26.09
CA LEU A 154 -35.22 -10.92 -27.30
C LEU A 154 -36.46 -11.07 -28.20
N ALA A 155 -37.63 -10.63 -27.72
CA ALA A 155 -38.84 -10.51 -28.53
C ALA A 155 -38.96 -9.14 -29.23
N SER A 156 -38.05 -8.19 -28.93
CA SER A 156 -37.91 -6.93 -29.67
C SER A 156 -37.11 -7.18 -30.95
N ASP A 157 -37.55 -6.58 -32.05
CA ASP A 157 -36.92 -6.73 -33.37
C ASP A 157 -35.46 -6.23 -33.40
N ARG A 158 -35.13 -5.21 -32.58
CA ARG A 158 -33.76 -4.70 -32.36
C ARG A 158 -33.11 -5.16 -31.06
N ALA A 159 -33.77 -6.04 -30.30
CA ALA A 159 -33.37 -6.38 -28.94
C ALA A 159 -33.14 -5.12 -28.07
N ALA A 160 -34.07 -4.15 -28.14
CA ALA A 160 -33.94 -2.86 -27.48
C ALA A 160 -35.24 -2.45 -26.78
N LEU A 161 -35.18 -2.33 -25.45
CA LEU A 161 -36.27 -1.86 -24.61
C LEU A 161 -35.99 -0.42 -24.18
N SER A 162 -37.04 0.40 -24.03
CA SER A 162 -36.91 1.78 -23.54
C SER A 162 -37.88 2.04 -22.40
N LEU A 163 -37.41 2.76 -21.37
CA LEU A 163 -38.23 3.17 -20.25
C LEU A 163 -38.30 4.70 -20.16
N SER A 164 -39.36 5.21 -19.55
CA SER A 164 -39.46 6.62 -19.17
C SER A 164 -40.22 6.69 -17.85
N GLY A 165 -39.69 7.41 -16.85
CA GLY A 165 -40.28 7.49 -15.53
C GLY A 165 -39.97 8.80 -14.81
N THR A 166 -40.47 8.92 -13.59
CA THR A 166 -40.16 10.02 -12.67
C THR A 166 -40.06 9.48 -11.26
N LEU A 167 -39.02 9.87 -10.52
CA LEU A 167 -38.94 9.63 -9.08
C LEU A 167 -39.76 10.69 -8.34
N SER A 168 -40.56 10.26 -7.37
CA SER A 168 -41.46 11.12 -6.59
C SER A 168 -40.81 11.75 -5.35
N GLY A 169 -39.59 11.34 -5.01
CA GLY A 169 -38.75 11.89 -3.94
C GLY A 169 -37.47 11.08 -3.75
N ASP A 170 -36.63 11.48 -2.80
CA ASP A 170 -35.25 10.95 -2.67
C ASP A 170 -35.16 9.50 -2.15
N THR A 171 -36.26 8.97 -1.63
CA THR A 171 -36.39 7.57 -1.16
C THR A 171 -37.25 6.71 -2.10
N ASP A 172 -37.69 7.27 -3.23
CA ASP A 172 -38.48 6.54 -4.21
C ASP A 172 -37.58 5.60 -5.01
N VAL A 173 -38.08 4.38 -5.25
CA VAL A 173 -37.41 3.35 -6.04
C VAL A 173 -38.41 2.81 -7.05
N HIS A 174 -38.07 2.91 -8.32
CA HIS A 174 -38.89 2.39 -9.40
C HIS A 174 -38.39 1.01 -9.82
N PHE A 175 -39.17 -0.03 -9.54
CA PHE A 175 -38.88 -1.40 -9.96
C PHE A 175 -39.62 -1.72 -11.27
N LEU A 176 -38.87 -2.16 -12.29
CA LEU A 176 -39.39 -2.68 -13.55
C LEU A 176 -38.89 -4.11 -13.75
N SER A 177 -39.69 -4.94 -14.39
CA SER A 177 -39.32 -6.30 -14.78
C SER A 177 -39.07 -6.38 -16.29
N PHE A 178 -38.16 -7.26 -16.70
CA PHE A 178 -37.93 -7.59 -18.11
C PHE A 178 -37.50 -9.05 -18.24
N ASP A 179 -37.67 -9.62 -19.43
CA ASP A 179 -37.27 -11.00 -19.72
C ASP A 179 -36.14 -11.01 -20.76
N VAL A 180 -35.28 -12.02 -20.70
CA VAL A 180 -34.25 -12.33 -21.70
C VAL A 180 -34.49 -13.78 -22.13
N GLU A 181 -35.44 -14.01 -23.05
CA GLU A 181 -35.84 -15.37 -23.44
C GLU A 181 -35.84 -15.58 -24.96
N TYR A 182 -35.17 -16.63 -25.43
CA TYR A 182 -35.22 -17.02 -26.84
C TYR A 182 -36.58 -17.63 -27.21
N GLU A 183 -37.31 -17.02 -28.14
CA GLU A 183 -38.65 -17.48 -28.54
C GLU A 183 -38.65 -18.66 -29.56
N SER A 184 -37.49 -19.08 -30.09
CA SER A 184 -37.37 -20.03 -31.21
C SER A 184 -36.49 -21.26 -30.90
N THR A 185 -36.90 -22.43 -31.42
CA THR A 185 -36.36 -23.79 -31.15
C THR A 185 -34.96 -24.10 -31.69
N GLN A 186 -34.27 -23.11 -32.28
CA GLN A 186 -32.82 -23.19 -32.52
C GLN A 186 -32.11 -22.47 -31.38
N GLN A 187 -32.19 -23.05 -30.19
CA GLN A 187 -31.43 -22.59 -29.05
C GLN A 187 -29.93 -22.80 -29.35
N PRO A 188 -29.10 -21.74 -29.32
CA PRO A 188 -27.71 -21.94 -28.93
C PRO A 188 -27.77 -22.65 -27.56
N GLY A 189 -27.02 -23.73 -27.37
CA GLY A 189 -27.24 -24.71 -26.29
C GLY A 189 -27.71 -24.10 -24.97
N ASP A 190 -28.76 -24.69 -24.38
CA ASP A 190 -29.45 -24.29 -23.14
C ASP A 190 -28.77 -23.15 -22.35
N GLY A 191 -29.31 -21.93 -22.48
CA GLY A 191 -28.93 -20.82 -21.61
C GLY A 191 -27.76 -19.94 -22.09
N ALA A 192 -27.43 -19.93 -23.39
CA ALA A 192 -26.42 -19.02 -23.92
C ALA A 192 -26.72 -17.55 -23.53
N PRO A 193 -25.76 -16.84 -22.92
CA PRO A 193 -25.99 -15.48 -22.47
C PRO A 193 -26.17 -14.52 -23.65
N VAL A 194 -26.72 -13.34 -23.33
CA VAL A 194 -26.98 -12.26 -24.27
C VAL A 194 -26.22 -11.04 -23.79
N ALA A 195 -25.43 -10.45 -24.68
CA ALA A 195 -24.81 -9.15 -24.47
C ALA A 195 -25.89 -8.06 -24.36
N VAL A 196 -25.95 -7.40 -23.21
CA VAL A 196 -26.87 -6.28 -22.91
C VAL A 196 -26.05 -5.08 -22.44
N VAL A 197 -26.54 -3.88 -22.77
CA VAL A 197 -26.04 -2.60 -22.24
C VAL A 197 -27.22 -1.92 -21.56
N PHE A 198 -27.00 -1.33 -20.39
CA PHE A 198 -28.00 -0.50 -19.72
C PHE A 198 -27.52 0.94 -19.71
N ASP A 199 -28.40 1.82 -20.14
CA ASP A 199 -28.12 3.25 -20.22
C ASP A 199 -29.33 4.03 -19.73
N LEU A 200 -29.09 5.08 -18.97
CA LEU A 200 -30.15 5.92 -18.40
C LEU A 200 -29.91 7.40 -18.73
N ASP A 201 -30.28 7.75 -19.96
CA ASP A 201 -30.12 9.09 -20.50
C ASP A 201 -30.80 10.18 -19.65
N TYR A 202 -30.12 11.32 -19.54
CA TYR A 202 -30.58 12.57 -18.93
C TYR A 202 -31.03 12.39 -17.49
N ALA A 203 -30.47 11.44 -16.76
CA ALA A 203 -30.80 11.26 -15.35
C ALA A 203 -30.12 12.31 -14.46
N ASP A 204 -29.00 12.86 -14.90
CA ASP A 204 -28.21 13.90 -14.23
C ASP A 204 -28.42 15.29 -14.88
N GLY A 205 -28.11 16.35 -14.12
CA GLY A 205 -28.15 17.74 -14.54
C GLY A 205 -29.56 18.29 -14.74
N LEU A 206 -29.68 19.50 -15.33
CA LEU A 206 -30.97 20.16 -15.58
C LEU A 206 -31.90 20.26 -14.35
N ALA A 207 -31.31 20.39 -13.15
CA ALA A 207 -32.00 20.35 -11.85
C ALA A 207 -32.71 19.02 -11.53
N ARG A 208 -32.25 17.91 -12.12
CA ARG A 208 -32.62 16.53 -11.78
C ARG A 208 -31.62 16.00 -10.73
N PRO A 209 -32.05 15.04 -9.89
CA PRO A 209 -31.15 14.38 -8.95
C PRO A 209 -30.37 13.25 -9.62
N ASP A 210 -29.15 13.02 -9.17
CA ASP A 210 -28.34 11.86 -9.54
C ASP A 210 -29.09 10.55 -9.26
N THR A 211 -28.94 9.58 -10.15
CA THR A 211 -29.62 8.29 -10.03
C THR A 211 -28.64 7.13 -10.08
N SER A 212 -29.12 5.98 -9.64
CA SER A 212 -28.39 4.72 -9.76
C SER A 212 -29.33 3.64 -10.26
N LEU A 213 -28.73 2.66 -10.92
CA LEU A 213 -29.43 1.56 -11.58
C LEU A 213 -28.93 0.25 -10.99
N SER A 214 -29.86 -0.57 -10.49
CA SER A 214 -29.55 -1.87 -9.91
C SER A 214 -30.30 -2.96 -10.66
N ILE A 215 -29.61 -4.03 -11.08
CA ILE A 215 -30.22 -5.18 -11.76
C ILE A 215 -30.21 -6.37 -10.81
N TYR A 216 -31.37 -7.00 -10.67
CA TYR A 216 -31.57 -8.22 -9.90
C TYR A 216 -31.93 -9.38 -10.83
N ASN A 217 -31.39 -10.56 -10.52
CA ASN A 217 -31.78 -11.80 -11.20
C ASN A 217 -33.22 -12.22 -10.81
N PRO A 218 -33.80 -13.24 -11.47
CA PRO A 218 -35.14 -13.74 -11.14
C PRO A 218 -35.30 -14.28 -9.71
N ASP A 219 -34.20 -14.65 -9.04
CA ASP A 219 -34.17 -15.07 -7.64
C ASP A 219 -34.16 -13.88 -6.65
N GLY A 220 -34.01 -12.65 -7.16
CA GLY A 220 -34.00 -11.41 -6.37
C GLY A 220 -32.63 -11.01 -5.85
N GLU A 221 -31.55 -11.59 -6.37
CA GLU A 221 -30.17 -11.27 -5.98
C GLU A 221 -29.64 -10.11 -6.83
N LEU A 222 -28.95 -9.15 -6.21
CA LEU A 222 -28.31 -8.04 -6.91
C LEU A 222 -27.13 -8.59 -7.72
N ILE A 223 -27.15 -8.41 -9.04
CA ILE A 223 -26.10 -8.90 -9.94
C ILE A 223 -25.30 -7.77 -10.60
N LEU A 224 -25.89 -6.59 -10.78
CA LEU A 224 -25.23 -5.44 -11.38
C LEU A 224 -25.68 -4.13 -10.74
N ILE A 225 -24.77 -3.16 -10.69
CA ILE A 225 -25.07 -1.79 -10.27
C ILE A 225 -24.31 -0.79 -11.14
N GLY A 226 -24.99 0.25 -11.61
CA GLY A 226 -24.43 1.41 -12.30
C GLY A 226 -24.76 2.68 -11.53
N ARG A 227 -23.80 3.60 -11.40
CA ARG A 227 -23.96 4.83 -10.60
C ARG A 227 -23.57 6.12 -11.34
N SER A 228 -22.60 6.06 -12.24
CA SER A 228 -22.07 7.19 -12.98
C SER A 228 -21.35 6.71 -14.24
N ALA A 229 -21.16 7.58 -15.22
CA ALA A 229 -20.58 7.26 -16.50
C ALA A 229 -19.82 8.46 -17.08
N ASN A 230 -18.59 8.24 -17.56
CA ASN A 230 -17.81 9.25 -18.28
C ASN A 230 -17.62 8.85 -19.75
N ILE A 231 -18.72 8.64 -20.47
CA ILE A 231 -18.68 8.25 -21.88
C ILE A 231 -18.68 9.51 -22.74
N ALA A 232 -17.57 9.77 -23.45
CA ALA A 232 -17.40 10.99 -24.24
C ALA A 232 -18.46 11.15 -25.36
N GLU A 233 -18.93 10.03 -25.93
CA GLU A 233 -20.00 10.00 -26.91
C GLU A 233 -21.36 10.35 -26.32
N ASP A 234 -21.54 10.17 -25.02
CA ASP A 234 -22.80 10.41 -24.31
C ASP A 234 -22.88 11.82 -23.72
N ARG A 235 -21.72 12.47 -23.56
CA ARG A 235 -21.60 13.80 -22.98
C ARG A 235 -21.70 14.94 -24.00
N PRO A 236 -22.02 16.17 -23.54
CA PRO A 236 -21.98 17.37 -24.37
C PRO A 236 -20.64 17.54 -25.10
N GLY A 237 -20.69 17.98 -26.36
CA GLY A 237 -19.49 18.20 -27.16
C GLY A 237 -18.49 19.17 -26.50
N PRO A 238 -17.18 18.94 -26.64
CA PRO A 238 -16.18 19.85 -26.09
C PRO A 238 -16.33 21.25 -26.69
N LEU A 239 -16.28 22.29 -25.83
CA LEU A 239 -16.43 23.72 -26.16
C LEU A 239 -17.87 24.22 -26.42
N GLU A 240 -18.88 23.38 -26.22
CA GLU A 240 -20.29 23.76 -26.26
C GLU A 240 -20.71 24.44 -24.93
N ILE A 241 -21.27 25.65 -24.98
CA ILE A 241 -21.73 26.37 -23.77
C ILE A 241 -23.21 26.02 -23.54
N GLY A 242 -23.52 25.34 -22.44
CA GLY A 242 -24.89 25.09 -21.99
C GLY A 242 -25.38 23.64 -22.06
N GLY A 243 -24.46 22.67 -22.07
CA GLY A 243 -24.79 21.24 -21.99
C GLY A 243 -25.26 20.62 -23.31
N ASP A 244 -24.99 21.27 -24.46
CA ASP A 244 -25.23 20.74 -25.82
C ASP A 244 -26.65 20.15 -26.01
N VAL A 245 -27.65 20.77 -25.37
CA VAL A 245 -29.04 20.28 -25.36
C VAL A 245 -29.76 20.41 -26.70
N ASP A 246 -29.10 21.00 -27.69
CA ASP A 246 -29.52 21.00 -29.10
C ASP A 246 -28.99 19.79 -29.89
N ASP A 247 -27.96 19.10 -29.40
CA ASP A 247 -27.53 17.79 -29.89
C ASP A 247 -28.21 16.65 -29.12
N LEU A 248 -29.38 16.24 -29.60
CA LEU A 248 -30.14 15.11 -29.04
C LEU A 248 -29.53 13.74 -29.36
N SER A 249 -28.35 13.67 -30.00
CA SER A 249 -27.61 12.41 -30.15
C SER A 249 -26.78 12.06 -28.92
N ARG A 250 -26.62 13.01 -27.99
CA ARG A 250 -26.06 12.81 -26.66
C ARG A 250 -27.16 12.37 -25.68
N GLY A 251 -26.86 11.42 -24.80
CA GLY A 251 -27.77 10.93 -23.78
C GLY A 251 -27.60 11.63 -22.44
N SER A 252 -26.52 12.38 -22.19
CA SER A 252 -26.29 13.07 -20.93
C SER A 252 -26.00 14.58 -21.07
N VAL A 253 -26.22 15.32 -19.98
CA VAL A 253 -25.69 16.69 -19.79
C VAL A 253 -24.61 16.76 -18.72
N GLY A 254 -24.28 15.62 -18.10
CA GLY A 254 -23.36 15.51 -16.98
C GLY A 254 -22.67 14.14 -16.96
N GLU A 255 -22.36 13.63 -15.78
CA GLU A 255 -21.54 12.41 -15.58
C GLU A 255 -22.18 11.43 -14.58
N PHE A 256 -23.24 11.87 -13.89
CA PHE A 256 -23.86 11.12 -12.80
C PHE A 256 -25.10 10.33 -13.27
N ASP A 257 -25.28 10.16 -14.57
CA ASP A 257 -26.20 9.16 -15.10
C ASP A 257 -25.58 7.75 -15.10
N PRO A 258 -26.36 6.74 -14.68
CA PRO A 258 -25.84 5.40 -14.56
C PRO A 258 -25.80 4.70 -15.92
N PHE A 259 -24.59 4.30 -16.31
CA PHE A 259 -24.33 3.40 -17.43
C PHE A 259 -23.80 2.07 -16.91
N ILE A 260 -24.30 0.96 -17.44
CA ILE A 260 -23.69 -0.35 -17.31
C ILE A 260 -23.31 -0.77 -18.72
N GLY A 261 -22.00 -0.86 -18.96
CA GLY A 261 -21.45 -1.29 -20.24
C GLY A 261 -21.87 -2.71 -20.62
N GLN A 262 -21.28 -3.24 -21.68
CA GLN A 262 -21.64 -4.57 -22.16
C GLN A 262 -21.47 -5.62 -21.05
N VAL A 263 -22.55 -6.34 -20.76
CA VAL A 263 -22.63 -7.42 -19.78
C VAL A 263 -23.40 -8.60 -20.38
N GLU A 264 -23.07 -9.81 -19.97
CA GLU A 264 -23.65 -11.03 -20.54
C GLU A 264 -24.78 -11.58 -19.65
N LEU A 265 -26.04 -11.33 -19.96
CA LEU A 265 -27.15 -11.86 -19.15
C LEU A 265 -27.57 -13.26 -19.61
N PRO A 266 -27.60 -14.27 -18.71
CA PRO A 266 -28.18 -15.56 -19.01
C PRO A 266 -29.64 -15.45 -19.49
N ALA A 267 -30.06 -16.37 -20.35
CA ALA A 267 -31.44 -16.38 -20.81
C ALA A 267 -32.40 -16.79 -19.66
N ALA A 268 -33.16 -15.84 -19.12
CA ALA A 268 -34.18 -16.08 -18.11
C ALA A 268 -35.31 -15.02 -18.15
N ALA A 269 -36.48 -15.39 -17.66
CA ALA A 269 -37.58 -14.46 -17.39
C ALA A 269 -37.56 -13.94 -15.96
N GLY A 270 -37.98 -12.69 -15.77
CA GLY A 270 -38.20 -12.09 -14.46
C GLY A 270 -37.01 -11.32 -13.87
N TYR A 271 -36.08 -10.83 -14.69
CA TYR A 271 -35.08 -9.86 -14.22
C TYR A 271 -35.78 -8.60 -13.71
N THR A 272 -35.21 -7.98 -12.67
CA THR A 272 -35.75 -6.73 -12.11
C THR A 272 -34.70 -5.62 -12.24
N LEU A 273 -35.07 -4.51 -12.86
CA LEU A 273 -34.33 -3.27 -12.93
C LEU A 273 -34.90 -2.28 -11.91
N ALA A 274 -34.07 -1.76 -11.03
CA ALA A 274 -34.44 -0.73 -10.07
C ALA A 274 -33.73 0.58 -10.41
N VAL A 275 -34.51 1.65 -10.62
CA VAL A 275 -34.00 3.03 -10.73
C VAL A 275 -34.29 3.75 -9.44
N HIS A 276 -33.27 4.33 -8.81
CA HIS A 276 -33.38 5.03 -7.54
C HIS A 276 -32.46 6.24 -7.50
N ASN A 277 -32.68 7.13 -6.52
CA ASN A 277 -31.74 8.22 -6.25
C ASN A 277 -30.39 7.63 -5.75
N ALA A 278 -29.28 8.25 -6.14
CA ALA A 278 -27.93 7.84 -5.75
C ALA A 278 -27.68 7.82 -4.22
N ILE A 279 -28.48 8.55 -3.43
CA ILE A 279 -28.39 8.52 -1.96
C ILE A 279 -29.02 7.27 -1.33
N SER A 280 -29.89 6.57 -2.07
CA SER A 280 -30.50 5.31 -1.64
C SER A 280 -29.67 4.17 -2.19
N VAL A 281 -29.04 3.37 -1.34
CA VAL A 281 -28.17 2.25 -1.78
C VAL A 281 -28.87 0.92 -1.44
N PRO A 282 -28.77 -0.12 -2.29
CA PRO A 282 -29.28 -1.45 -1.95
C PRO A 282 -28.71 -1.98 -0.64
N ALA A 283 -29.55 -2.55 0.23
CA ALA A 283 -29.14 -3.10 1.52
C ALA A 283 -28.14 -4.29 1.40
N THR A 284 -28.02 -4.90 0.22
CA THR A 284 -26.98 -5.89 -0.09
C THR A 284 -25.57 -5.30 -0.08
N LEU A 285 -25.44 -3.98 -0.17
CA LEU A 285 -24.17 -3.24 -0.11
C LEU A 285 -23.90 -2.62 1.27
N ASP A 286 -24.69 -2.96 2.30
CA ASP A 286 -24.55 -2.41 3.67
C ASP A 286 -23.13 -2.57 4.25
N GLN A 287 -22.32 -3.54 3.77
CA GLN A 287 -20.97 -3.76 4.28
C GLN A 287 -20.00 -2.60 4.06
N PHE A 288 -20.29 -1.69 3.15
CA PHE A 288 -19.43 -0.52 2.91
C PHE A 288 -19.78 0.66 3.83
N PHE A 289 -20.86 0.54 4.61
CA PHE A 289 -21.42 1.68 5.37
C PHE A 289 -21.70 1.36 6.83
N LEU A 290 -21.94 0.09 7.16
CA LEU A 290 -22.38 -0.34 8.49
C LEU A 290 -21.38 -1.31 9.09
N GLU A 291 -21.08 -1.15 10.38
CA GLU A 291 -20.24 -2.06 11.15
C GLU A 291 -20.83 -3.48 11.19
N ALA A 292 -22.15 -3.61 11.36
CA ALA A 292 -22.87 -4.88 11.38
C ALA A 292 -23.80 -5.04 10.15
N PRO A 293 -23.26 -5.39 8.96
CA PRO A 293 -24.05 -5.47 7.74
C PRO A 293 -24.89 -6.75 7.65
N ASN A 294 -26.04 -6.68 6.96
CA ASN A 294 -26.88 -7.85 6.71
C ASN A 294 -26.31 -8.80 5.65
N SER A 295 -25.46 -8.28 4.76
CA SER A 295 -24.85 -9.01 3.64
C SER A 295 -23.32 -8.81 3.61
N PRO A 296 -22.56 -9.37 4.58
CA PRO A 296 -21.11 -9.18 4.68
C PRO A 296 -20.30 -9.87 3.57
N LEU A 297 -20.92 -10.83 2.87
CA LEU A 297 -20.26 -11.63 1.82
C LEU A 297 -20.40 -11.05 0.42
N THR A 298 -21.17 -9.97 0.22
CA THR A 298 -21.30 -9.36 -1.11
C THR A 298 -19.92 -8.91 -1.61
N ARG A 299 -19.58 -9.14 -2.87
CA ARG A 299 -18.34 -8.62 -3.47
C ARG A 299 -18.70 -7.78 -4.69
N LEU A 300 -18.10 -6.60 -4.78
CA LEU A 300 -18.14 -5.77 -5.96
C LEU A 300 -16.86 -5.98 -6.76
N GLU A 301 -17.02 -6.11 -8.07
CA GLU A 301 -15.93 -6.14 -9.03
C GLU A 301 -16.23 -5.15 -10.16
N PRO A 302 -15.20 -4.59 -10.81
CA PRO A 302 -15.37 -3.93 -12.10
C PRO A 302 -15.96 -4.90 -13.13
N ASN A 303 -16.77 -4.37 -14.06
CA ASN A 303 -17.28 -5.13 -15.20
C ASN A 303 -16.12 -5.83 -15.94
N PRO A 304 -16.22 -7.10 -16.36
CA PRO A 304 -15.16 -7.81 -17.10
C PRO A 304 -14.54 -7.06 -18.29
N GLY A 305 -15.26 -6.11 -18.91
CA GLY A 305 -14.74 -5.24 -19.98
C GLY A 305 -13.97 -3.99 -19.52
N SER A 306 -13.89 -3.74 -18.22
CA SER A 306 -13.14 -2.61 -17.65
C SER A 306 -11.64 -2.89 -17.64
N LEU A 307 -10.85 -1.83 -17.79
CA LEU A 307 -9.40 -1.89 -17.68
C LEU A 307 -9.00 -2.14 -16.22
N LEU A 308 -8.13 -3.12 -15.99
CA LEU A 308 -7.50 -3.36 -14.70
C LEU A 308 -6.15 -2.63 -14.64
N ILE A 309 -6.05 -1.64 -13.77
CA ILE A 309 -4.78 -0.92 -13.55
C ILE A 309 -3.86 -1.78 -12.71
N VAL A 310 -4.35 -2.19 -11.54
CA VAL A 310 -3.65 -3.06 -10.58
C VAL A 310 -4.46 -4.32 -10.32
N GLU A 311 -3.78 -5.44 -10.18
CA GLU A 311 -4.34 -6.66 -9.62
C GLU A 311 -3.24 -7.39 -8.86
N ASP A 312 -3.60 -7.87 -7.67
CA ASP A 312 -2.71 -8.70 -6.88
C ASP A 312 -3.48 -9.79 -6.13
N ARG A 313 -2.92 -11.00 -6.16
CA ARG A 313 -3.42 -12.18 -5.45
C ARG A 313 -2.37 -12.78 -4.51
N LEU A 314 -1.17 -12.18 -4.44
CA LEU A 314 -0.07 -12.53 -3.54
C LEU A 314 0.47 -13.97 -3.69
N ASP A 315 -0.12 -14.76 -4.58
CA ASP A 315 0.31 -16.10 -4.96
C ASP A 315 0.76 -16.18 -6.43
N GLY A 316 0.82 -15.02 -7.10
CA GLY A 316 1.20 -14.88 -8.50
C GLY A 316 0.15 -15.38 -9.50
N THR A 317 -1.08 -15.63 -9.08
CA THR A 317 -2.17 -16.02 -9.98
C THR A 317 -2.87 -14.79 -10.56
N GLU A 318 -3.01 -14.74 -11.89
CA GLU A 318 -3.82 -13.73 -12.58
C GLU A 318 -5.29 -14.15 -12.61
N ARG A 319 -6.22 -13.20 -12.42
CA ARG A 319 -7.67 -13.44 -12.49
C ARG A 319 -8.13 -13.87 -13.87
N ASP A 320 -7.63 -13.19 -14.89
CA ASP A 320 -7.95 -13.45 -16.28
C ASP A 320 -6.72 -13.12 -17.15
N PRO A 321 -6.00 -14.11 -17.68
CA PRO A 321 -4.88 -13.89 -18.58
C PRO A 321 -5.27 -13.12 -19.86
N ALA A 322 -6.56 -13.01 -20.19
CA ALA A 322 -7.04 -12.23 -21.32
C ALA A 322 -7.24 -10.74 -20.99
N ASN A 323 -7.28 -10.36 -19.71
CA ASN A 323 -7.39 -8.99 -19.21
C ASN A 323 -6.43 -8.80 -18.00
N SER A 324 -5.13 -8.97 -18.24
CA SER A 324 -4.10 -8.81 -17.21
C SER A 324 -4.01 -7.37 -16.72
N ALA A 325 -3.79 -7.19 -15.42
CA ALA A 325 -3.49 -5.87 -14.86
C ALA A 325 -2.15 -5.32 -15.39
N GLN A 326 -2.01 -4.00 -15.38
CA GLN A 326 -0.79 -3.33 -15.82
C GLN A 326 0.34 -3.43 -14.79
N PHE A 327 -0.01 -3.42 -13.51
CA PHE A 327 0.93 -3.44 -12.38
C PHE A 327 0.55 -4.49 -11.34
N ILE A 328 1.57 -5.03 -10.66
CA ILE A 328 1.44 -5.92 -9.49
C ILE A 328 1.94 -5.14 -8.28
N LEU A 329 1.14 -5.10 -7.22
CA LEU A 329 1.42 -4.28 -6.03
C LEU A 329 2.47 -4.92 -5.11
N PHE A 330 2.39 -6.22 -4.88
CA PHE A 330 3.22 -6.97 -3.95
C PHE A 330 3.70 -8.28 -4.59
N ASP A 331 4.95 -8.30 -5.02
CA ASP A 331 5.60 -9.47 -5.61
C ASP A 331 6.49 -10.21 -4.61
N ASN A 332 7.17 -9.49 -3.72
CA ASN A 332 7.88 -10.05 -2.58
C ASN A 332 7.73 -9.14 -1.35
N VAL A 333 6.87 -9.53 -0.41
CA VAL A 333 6.59 -8.77 0.82
C VAL A 333 7.84 -8.54 1.66
N ASP A 334 8.79 -9.48 1.66
CA ASP A 334 10.04 -9.35 2.42
C ASP A 334 10.93 -8.21 1.88
N ASP A 335 10.78 -7.81 0.62
CA ASP A 335 11.50 -6.66 0.02
C ASP A 335 10.71 -5.34 0.15
N GLN A 336 9.47 -5.41 0.66
CA GLN A 336 8.49 -4.32 0.66
C GLN A 336 8.04 -3.93 2.07
N GLU A 337 8.35 -4.74 3.08
CA GLU A 337 8.26 -4.33 4.47
C GLU A 337 9.31 -3.27 4.78
N ILE A 338 8.96 -2.30 5.63
CA ILE A 338 9.94 -1.36 6.16
C ILE A 338 10.66 -2.02 7.32
N PRO A 339 11.98 -2.30 7.21
CA PRO A 339 12.74 -2.93 8.29
C PRO A 339 12.79 -2.02 9.51
N TYR A 340 12.83 -2.63 10.69
CA TYR A 340 12.95 -1.87 11.93
C TYR A 340 14.32 -1.20 12.06
N SER A 341 14.28 0.01 12.59
CA SER A 341 15.43 0.76 13.09
C SER A 341 15.47 0.76 14.63
N LEU A 342 16.51 1.32 15.24
CA LEU A 342 16.52 1.53 16.70
C LEU A 342 15.33 2.39 17.17
N ALA A 343 14.78 3.27 16.32
CA ALA A 343 13.63 4.10 16.68
C ALA A 343 12.32 3.31 16.81
N ASP A 344 12.26 2.12 16.23
CA ASP A 344 11.12 1.20 16.31
C ASP A 344 11.17 0.31 17.56
N ILE A 345 12.29 0.29 18.28
CA ILE A 345 12.42 -0.55 19.47
C ILE A 345 11.88 0.18 20.68
N VAL A 346 11.18 -0.55 21.56
CA VAL A 346 10.71 -0.01 22.83
C VAL A 346 11.75 -0.27 23.91
N LEU A 347 12.13 0.77 24.64
CA LEU A 347 12.92 0.65 25.86
C LEU A 347 12.01 0.76 27.08
N PHE A 348 12.00 -0.28 27.92
CA PHE A 348 11.39 -0.24 29.24
C PHE A 348 12.37 0.38 30.23
N VAL A 349 11.89 1.31 31.04
CA VAL A 349 12.67 1.93 32.11
C VAL A 349 11.89 1.83 33.41
N SER A 350 12.53 1.31 34.46
CA SER A 350 12.00 1.32 35.82
C SER A 350 12.52 2.55 36.57
N GLN A 351 11.64 3.15 37.35
CA GLN A 351 11.90 4.37 38.10
C GLN A 351 11.43 4.19 39.54
N ASP A 352 12.28 4.54 40.49
CA ASP A 352 11.87 4.73 41.89
C ASP A 352 11.14 6.08 42.02
N THR A 353 9.88 6.03 42.46
CA THR A 353 9.04 7.23 42.67
C THR A 353 8.97 7.67 44.14
N GLY A 354 9.64 6.92 45.02
CA GLY A 354 9.62 7.00 46.47
C GLY A 354 8.33 6.45 47.06
N SER A 355 8.41 5.93 48.28
CA SER A 355 7.30 5.34 49.08
C SER A 355 7.11 3.82 48.93
N ASN A 356 8.13 3.05 48.59
CA ASN A 356 8.00 1.62 48.26
C ASN A 356 7.23 1.37 46.95
N GLU A 357 7.55 2.13 45.90
CA GLU A 357 6.83 2.08 44.63
C GLU A 357 7.75 2.28 43.42
N THR A 358 7.87 1.21 42.62
CA THR A 358 8.52 1.24 41.31
C THR A 358 7.49 1.55 40.23
N GLN A 359 7.80 2.51 39.35
CA GLN A 359 7.03 2.84 38.16
C GLN A 359 7.71 2.28 36.90
N LEU A 360 6.91 1.75 35.97
CA LEU A 360 7.37 1.26 34.67
C LEU A 360 6.93 2.20 33.54
N ARG A 361 7.85 2.52 32.63
CA ARG A 361 7.62 3.39 31.47
C ARG A 361 8.18 2.79 30.19
N MET A 362 7.64 3.24 29.06
CA MET A 362 8.20 3.01 27.72
C MET A 362 8.88 4.28 27.21
N VAL A 363 9.99 4.10 26.49
CA VAL A 363 10.81 5.17 25.91
C VAL A 363 11.23 4.77 24.50
N ASN A 364 11.30 5.74 23.59
CA ASN A 364 12.03 5.57 22.34
C ASN A 364 13.54 5.69 22.62
N PRO A 365 14.35 4.63 22.42
CA PRO A 365 15.78 4.64 22.71
C PRO A 365 16.59 5.46 21.69
N PHE A 366 16.10 5.70 20.47
CA PHE A 366 16.82 6.45 19.44
C PHE A 366 16.76 7.97 19.68
N THR A 367 15.59 8.49 20.04
CA THR A 367 15.37 9.93 20.26
C THR A 367 15.33 10.33 21.73
N GLY A 368 15.20 9.36 22.65
CA GLY A 368 14.96 9.61 24.07
C GLY A 368 13.57 10.19 24.38
N HIS A 369 12.70 10.30 23.38
CA HIS A 369 11.41 10.93 23.56
C HIS A 369 10.52 10.11 24.50
N THR A 370 9.98 10.78 25.52
CA THR A 370 8.99 10.24 26.45
C THR A 370 7.83 11.21 26.63
N THR A 371 6.63 10.65 26.78
CA THR A 371 5.42 11.41 27.14
C THR A 371 4.71 10.74 28.31
N ASN A 372 3.83 11.48 29.00
CA ASN A 372 3.03 10.92 30.09
C ASN A 372 2.09 9.79 29.63
N ASN A 373 1.82 9.66 28.33
CA ASN A 373 1.02 8.57 27.77
C ASN A 373 1.79 7.23 27.71
N TYR A 374 3.11 7.25 27.95
CA TYR A 374 3.96 6.05 27.97
C TYR A 374 4.29 5.56 29.39
N ILE A 375 3.57 6.04 30.42
CA ILE A 375 3.57 5.44 31.75
C ILE A 375 2.65 4.22 31.71
N ILE A 376 3.22 3.02 31.88
CA ILE A 376 2.45 1.78 31.91
C ILE A 376 1.70 1.66 33.24
N GLY A 377 2.39 1.93 34.34
CA GLY A 377 1.83 1.86 35.68
C GLY A 377 2.91 1.79 36.75
N ALA A 378 2.50 1.57 38.00
CA ALA A 378 3.41 1.40 39.12
C ALA A 378 2.94 0.25 40.03
N PHE A 379 3.88 -0.35 40.75
CA PHE A 379 3.63 -1.45 41.68
C PHE A 379 4.34 -1.20 43.02
N GLY A 380 3.70 -1.64 44.11
CA GLY A 380 4.09 -1.31 45.47
C GLY A 380 5.23 -2.16 46.05
N GLU A 381 6.30 -2.34 45.29
CA GLU A 381 7.54 -2.98 45.73
C GLU A 381 8.73 -2.15 45.22
N GLU A 382 9.81 -2.07 46.01
CA GLU A 382 11.07 -1.48 45.55
C GLU A 382 11.87 -2.48 44.70
N THR A 383 12.51 -1.97 43.65
CA THR A 383 13.34 -2.75 42.74
C THR A 383 14.50 -1.92 42.21
N ASN A 384 15.66 -2.55 42.08
CA ASN A 384 16.87 -1.87 41.62
C ASN A 384 17.21 -2.14 40.16
N ASP A 385 16.61 -3.14 39.51
CA ASP A 385 16.84 -3.43 38.09
C ASP A 385 15.69 -4.27 37.49
N ILE A 386 15.59 -4.29 36.17
CA ILE A 386 14.63 -5.09 35.39
C ILE A 386 15.36 -5.82 34.26
N ALA A 387 14.91 -7.03 33.94
CA ALA A 387 15.47 -7.77 32.80
C ALA A 387 14.38 -8.42 31.96
N MET A 388 14.47 -8.20 30.65
CA MET A 388 13.64 -8.87 29.65
C MET A 388 14.26 -10.22 29.30
N ARG A 389 13.48 -11.29 29.40
CA ARG A 389 13.88 -12.59 28.87
C ARG A 389 13.50 -12.67 27.39
N ARG A 390 14.26 -13.43 26.60
CA ARG A 390 14.09 -13.60 25.15
C ARG A 390 12.67 -13.98 24.69
N ASP A 391 11.87 -14.61 25.56
CA ASP A 391 10.49 -14.96 25.25
C ASP A 391 9.52 -13.77 25.35
N GLY A 392 9.95 -12.63 25.88
CA GLY A 392 9.15 -11.42 26.05
C GLY A 392 8.64 -11.19 27.47
N ALA A 393 9.07 -11.96 28.47
CA ALA A 393 8.68 -11.67 29.86
C ALA A 393 9.67 -10.74 30.53
N LEU A 394 9.14 -9.68 31.11
CA LEU A 394 9.87 -8.75 31.96
C LEU A 394 9.86 -9.23 33.41
N PHE A 395 11.02 -9.19 34.06
CA PHE A 395 11.19 -9.63 35.44
C PHE A 395 11.99 -8.63 36.27
N THR A 396 11.82 -8.74 37.59
CA THR A 396 12.59 -8.01 38.58
C THR A 396 12.76 -8.84 39.87
N LEU A 397 13.68 -8.39 40.73
CA LEU A 397 13.86 -8.89 42.09
C LEU A 397 13.56 -7.76 43.07
N THR A 398 12.78 -8.05 44.12
CA THR A 398 12.48 -7.03 45.13
C THR A 398 13.73 -6.65 45.93
N SER A 399 13.93 -5.35 46.12
CA SER A 399 15.04 -4.75 46.88
C SER A 399 14.58 -4.21 48.24
N GLU A 400 15.48 -3.57 48.98
CA GLU A 400 15.17 -2.98 50.28
C GLU A 400 14.07 -1.91 50.21
N ASN A 401 12.98 -2.12 50.95
CA ASN A 401 11.94 -1.12 51.16
C ASN A 401 12.45 0.10 51.98
N ASP A 402 12.00 1.32 51.64
CA ASP A 402 12.23 2.65 52.28
C ASP A 402 12.07 2.71 53.82
N THR A 403 11.51 1.66 54.42
CA THR A 403 11.32 1.54 55.87
C THR A 403 12.47 0.82 56.58
N ASN A 404 13.49 0.39 55.84
CA ASN A 404 14.66 -0.39 56.27
C ASN A 404 14.28 -1.67 57.05
N ASP A 405 13.18 -2.31 56.67
CA ASP A 405 12.74 -3.58 57.25
C ASP A 405 13.37 -4.75 56.49
N TRP A 406 14.58 -5.12 56.91
CA TRP A 406 15.43 -6.20 56.37
C TRP A 406 14.86 -7.61 56.65
N SER A 407 13.64 -7.88 56.23
CA SER A 407 13.02 -9.20 56.33
C SER A 407 13.21 -9.98 55.03
N SER A 408 13.55 -11.26 55.14
CA SER A 408 13.65 -12.19 54.02
C SER A 408 12.30 -12.50 53.35
N THR A 409 11.24 -11.77 53.70
CA THR A 409 9.93 -11.87 53.01
C THR A 409 9.72 -10.72 52.03
N ASN A 410 10.53 -9.67 52.11
CA ASN A 410 10.36 -8.44 51.32
C ASN A 410 11.48 -8.25 50.28
N THR A 411 12.58 -8.99 50.37
CA THR A 411 13.75 -8.87 49.48
C THR A 411 14.00 -10.22 48.79
N GLY A 412 14.50 -10.19 47.56
CA GLY A 412 14.81 -11.40 46.79
C GLY A 412 13.58 -12.17 46.28
N ASN A 413 12.38 -11.55 46.28
CA ASN A 413 11.22 -12.12 45.60
C ASN A 413 11.35 -11.92 44.09
N PHE A 414 11.16 -12.99 43.31
CA PHE A 414 11.20 -12.94 41.86
C PHE A 414 9.83 -12.62 41.29
N LEU A 415 9.71 -11.44 40.70
CA LEU A 415 8.45 -10.91 40.18
C LEU A 415 8.48 -10.91 38.66
N GLN A 416 7.39 -11.37 38.05
CA GLN A 416 7.09 -11.11 36.65
C GLN A 416 6.24 -9.85 36.55
N ILE A 417 6.60 -8.93 35.65
CA ILE A 417 5.89 -7.68 35.40
C ILE A 417 5.08 -7.81 34.12
N ASP A 418 3.79 -7.50 34.18
CA ASP A 418 2.92 -7.35 33.02
C ASP A 418 3.27 -6.03 32.30
N THR A 419 3.72 -6.12 31.06
CA THR A 419 4.23 -4.96 30.30
C THR A 419 3.12 -4.06 29.76
N GLY A 420 1.85 -4.44 29.85
CA GLY A 420 0.71 -3.61 29.46
C GLY A 420 0.07 -2.87 30.64
N THR A 421 0.24 -3.35 31.87
CA THR A 421 -0.46 -2.82 33.06
C THR A 421 0.44 -2.53 34.26
N ALA A 422 1.72 -2.93 34.20
CA ALA A 422 2.69 -2.94 35.31
C ALA A 422 2.26 -3.80 36.52
N ALA A 423 1.24 -4.67 36.36
CA ALA A 423 0.86 -5.60 37.41
C ALA A 423 1.95 -6.65 37.63
N VAL A 424 2.24 -6.97 38.89
CA VAL A 424 3.30 -7.93 39.25
C VAL A 424 2.74 -9.25 39.75
N THR A 425 3.38 -10.35 39.35
CA THR A 425 3.12 -11.71 39.85
C THR A 425 4.37 -12.24 40.53
N ASN A 426 4.30 -12.54 41.83
CA ASN A 426 5.38 -13.19 42.56
C ASN A 426 5.45 -14.69 42.19
N LEU A 427 6.59 -15.12 41.65
CA LEU A 427 6.84 -16.49 41.20
C LEU A 427 7.62 -17.32 42.22
N GLY A 428 8.27 -16.69 43.20
CA GLY A 428 9.07 -17.35 44.21
C GLY A 428 10.04 -16.41 44.92
N ASP A 429 10.83 -17.00 45.81
CA ASP A 429 11.83 -16.36 46.66
C ASP A 429 13.20 -16.99 46.36
N ASP A 430 14.27 -16.20 46.44
CA ASP A 430 15.63 -16.64 46.11
C ASP A 430 16.14 -17.82 46.98
N GLY A 431 15.51 -18.07 48.12
CA GLY A 431 15.85 -19.14 49.04
C GLY A 431 17.22 -18.96 49.68
N ILE A 432 17.74 -17.72 49.76
CA ILE A 432 19.03 -17.35 50.34
C ILE A 432 18.81 -16.81 51.76
N ASN A 433 19.63 -17.28 52.70
CA ASN A 433 19.65 -16.82 54.07
C ASN A 433 21.04 -16.25 54.33
N VAL A 434 21.09 -15.02 54.81
CA VAL A 434 22.35 -14.41 55.25
C VAL A 434 22.56 -14.72 56.71
N PHE A 435 23.70 -15.33 57.02
CA PHE A 435 24.06 -15.71 58.37
C PHE A 435 24.98 -14.68 59.02
N ASN A 436 24.82 -14.57 60.33
CA ASN A 436 25.71 -13.82 61.19
C ASN A 436 26.08 -14.66 62.42
N GLU A 437 27.23 -14.38 63.04
CA GLU A 437 27.66 -15.04 64.26
C GLU A 437 26.95 -14.44 65.49
N ALA A 438 26.10 -15.21 66.16
CA ALA A 438 25.59 -14.85 67.47
C ALA A 438 26.52 -15.38 68.58
N LEU A 439 27.31 -14.49 69.20
CA LEU A 439 28.09 -14.81 70.40
C LEU A 439 27.18 -15.15 71.59
N VAL A 440 27.04 -16.43 71.92
CA VAL A 440 26.37 -16.86 73.17
C VAL A 440 27.40 -16.97 74.31
N GLY A 441 27.64 -15.89 75.04
CA GLY A 441 28.38 -15.90 76.31
C GLY A 441 29.32 -14.72 76.56
N ASN A 442 29.54 -14.43 77.84
CA ASN A 442 30.29 -13.28 78.38
C ASN A 442 31.62 -12.96 77.63
N PRO A 443 31.82 -11.71 77.14
CA PRO A 443 32.88 -11.32 76.18
C PRO A 443 34.33 -11.35 76.70
N LEU A 444 34.60 -11.76 77.95
CA LEU A 444 35.93 -11.65 78.54
C LEU A 444 36.71 -12.96 78.68
N ARG A 445 36.18 -14.08 78.20
CA ARG A 445 36.92 -15.36 78.18
C ARG A 445 36.43 -16.27 77.07
N ARG A 446 37.14 -16.31 75.93
CA ARG A 446 37.48 -17.60 75.30
C ARG A 446 38.51 -17.54 74.16
N ASN A 447 39.03 -18.74 73.94
CA ASN A 447 40.05 -19.19 73.00
C ASN A 447 39.50 -19.14 71.56
N PRO A 448 40.30 -18.82 70.52
CA PRO A 448 39.87 -18.78 69.11
C PRO A 448 39.41 -20.11 68.48
N PHE A 449 39.15 -21.14 69.30
CA PHE A 449 38.86 -22.52 68.88
C PHE A 449 37.70 -23.13 69.67
N ASP A 450 36.79 -22.33 70.24
CA ASP A 450 35.60 -22.88 70.90
C ASP A 450 34.48 -23.11 69.87
N ASP A 451 34.26 -24.39 69.55
CA ASP A 451 33.43 -24.99 68.50
C ASP A 451 31.91 -24.81 68.66
N THR A 452 31.44 -23.74 69.31
CA THR A 452 30.00 -23.48 69.49
C THR A 452 29.60 -22.12 68.94
N VAL A 453 29.77 -21.95 67.62
CA VAL A 453 29.15 -20.86 66.85
C VAL A 453 27.71 -21.27 66.56
N THR A 454 26.73 -20.47 67.01
CA THR A 454 25.34 -20.64 66.57
C THR A 454 25.11 -19.67 65.42
N LEU A 455 24.94 -20.22 64.22
CA LEU A 455 24.56 -19.44 63.05
C LEU A 455 23.08 -19.08 63.14
N VAL A 456 22.78 -17.78 63.05
CA VAL A 456 21.41 -17.26 63.04
C VAL A 456 21.22 -16.51 61.72
N PRO A 457 20.17 -16.82 60.94
CA PRO A 457 19.77 -15.98 59.82
C PRO A 457 19.43 -14.56 60.32
N ASP A 458 20.21 -13.56 59.89
CA ASP A 458 20.05 -12.18 60.36
C ASP A 458 20.43 -11.14 59.30
N GLY A 459 19.97 -11.36 58.07
CA GLY A 459 20.20 -10.48 56.94
C GLY A 459 19.51 -10.95 55.67
N VAL A 460 19.77 -10.24 54.57
CA VAL A 460 19.22 -10.45 53.23
C VAL A 460 20.28 -10.10 52.17
N ILE A 461 20.08 -10.56 50.94
CA ILE A 461 20.81 -10.04 49.77
C ILE A 461 19.92 -8.96 49.15
N ASP A 462 20.49 -7.78 48.99
CA ASP A 462 19.87 -6.63 48.33
C ASP A 462 20.39 -6.60 46.89
N TYR A 463 19.56 -7.01 45.94
CA TYR A 463 19.98 -7.14 44.54
C TYR A 463 20.02 -5.77 43.87
N ASN A 464 21.14 -5.47 43.23
CA ASN A 464 21.40 -4.21 42.54
C ASN A 464 21.21 -4.33 41.03
N ALA A 465 21.49 -5.49 40.44
CA ALA A 465 21.47 -5.70 38.99
C ALA A 465 21.09 -7.13 38.64
N MET A 466 20.46 -7.36 37.49
CA MET A 466 20.09 -8.70 37.02
C MET A 466 20.09 -8.83 35.50
N THR A 467 20.35 -10.04 34.99
CA THR A 467 20.27 -10.31 33.56
C THR A 467 20.06 -11.80 33.27
N PHE A 468 19.48 -12.11 32.11
CA PHE A 468 19.38 -13.48 31.62
C PHE A 468 20.62 -13.82 30.79
N PHE A 469 21.29 -14.92 31.13
CA PHE A 469 22.45 -15.42 30.38
C PHE A 469 22.28 -16.93 30.11
N GLY A 470 22.08 -17.26 28.83
CA GLY A 470 21.69 -18.61 28.42
C GLY A 470 20.35 -19.01 29.05
N ASN A 471 20.33 -20.12 29.81
CA ASN A 471 19.12 -20.63 30.47
C ASN A 471 19.05 -20.26 31.97
N ASN A 472 19.83 -19.28 32.43
CA ASN A 472 19.90 -18.93 33.84
C ASN A 472 19.68 -17.43 34.02
N LEU A 473 19.18 -17.07 35.20
CA LEU A 473 19.17 -15.70 35.69
C LEU A 473 20.46 -15.48 36.50
N PHE A 474 21.16 -14.38 36.23
CA PHE A 474 22.26 -13.91 37.07
C PHE A 474 21.82 -12.62 37.74
N ALA A 475 22.11 -12.49 39.04
CA ALA A 475 21.83 -11.29 39.80
C ALA A 475 23.03 -10.95 40.67
N VAL A 476 23.32 -9.66 40.79
CA VAL A 476 24.37 -9.14 41.67
C VAL A 476 23.71 -8.37 42.79
N GLY A 477 24.16 -8.61 44.00
CA GLY A 477 23.64 -7.91 45.17
C GLY A 477 24.63 -7.82 46.30
N ASP A 478 24.27 -7.02 47.29
CA ASP A 478 25.06 -6.75 48.47
C ASP A 478 24.42 -7.40 49.69
N ARG A 479 25.27 -7.83 50.60
CA ARG A 479 24.85 -8.45 51.85
C ARG A 479 24.46 -7.38 52.87
N ARG A 480 23.19 -7.37 53.26
CA ARG A 480 22.68 -6.51 54.36
C ARG A 480 22.44 -7.33 55.61
N VAL A 481 22.89 -6.84 56.77
CA VAL A 481 22.68 -7.51 58.08
C VAL A 481 22.05 -6.60 59.12
N ARG A 482 21.15 -7.17 59.94
CA ARG A 482 20.36 -6.37 60.89
C ARG A 482 21.10 -5.94 62.13
N ASN A 483 22.01 -6.77 62.60
CA ASN A 483 22.82 -6.50 63.80
C ASN A 483 24.28 -6.84 63.53
N THR A 484 25.18 -5.86 63.42
CA THR A 484 26.62 -6.12 63.47
C THR A 484 27.03 -6.44 64.91
N PRO A 485 27.51 -7.65 65.27
CA PRO A 485 27.92 -7.96 66.63
C PRO A 485 29.16 -7.13 66.99
N ALA A 486 29.20 -6.54 68.19
CA ALA A 486 30.29 -5.64 68.62
C ALA A 486 31.72 -6.26 68.62
N ASN A 487 31.82 -7.58 68.43
CA ASN A 487 33.06 -8.34 68.52
C ASN A 487 33.19 -9.42 67.41
N SER A 488 32.56 -9.26 66.24
CA SER A 488 32.76 -10.21 65.13
C SER A 488 34.23 -10.24 64.72
N LEU A 489 34.85 -11.42 64.77
CA LEU A 489 36.04 -11.67 63.96
C LEU A 489 35.49 -11.82 62.55
N GLU A 490 35.74 -10.86 61.67
CA GLU A 490 35.30 -10.90 60.26
C GLU A 490 35.90 -12.16 59.59
N PHE A 491 35.07 -13.17 59.38
CA PHE A 491 35.41 -14.39 58.62
C PHE A 491 34.74 -14.41 57.23
N ASN A 492 33.96 -13.39 56.89
CA ASN A 492 33.42 -13.22 55.55
C ASN A 492 34.55 -12.69 54.66
N GLU A 493 34.63 -13.20 53.43
CA GLU A 493 35.65 -12.74 52.48
C GLU A 493 35.19 -11.47 51.75
N TYR A 494 33.88 -11.27 51.60
CA TYR A 494 33.25 -10.13 50.92
C TYR A 494 31.75 -10.01 51.22
N ASP A 495 31.23 -8.78 51.12
CA ASP A 495 29.83 -8.41 51.36
C ASP A 495 29.19 -7.55 50.26
N GLU A 496 29.96 -7.17 49.24
CA GLU A 496 29.50 -6.33 48.12
C GLU A 496 29.76 -7.01 46.77
N ASN A 497 28.90 -6.71 45.78
CA ASN A 497 28.97 -7.21 44.40
C ASN A 497 29.01 -8.74 44.29
N ILE A 498 28.13 -9.41 45.02
CA ILE A 498 28.04 -10.88 45.08
C ILE A 498 27.15 -11.35 43.93
N VAL A 499 27.68 -12.19 43.05
CA VAL A 499 26.95 -12.76 41.92
C VAL A 499 26.28 -14.06 42.34
N TYR A 500 24.96 -14.13 42.23
CA TYR A 500 24.19 -15.37 42.34
C TYR A 500 23.67 -15.80 40.98
N ARG A 501 23.60 -17.12 40.80
CA ARG A 501 22.86 -17.74 39.69
C ARG A 501 21.54 -18.27 40.23
N LEU A 502 20.45 -17.82 39.64
CA LEU A 502 19.08 -18.10 40.05
C LEU A 502 18.34 -18.89 38.95
N ASP A 503 17.34 -19.64 39.35
CA ASP A 503 16.41 -20.33 38.45
C ASP A 503 15.50 -19.31 37.76
N GLN A 504 15.52 -19.29 36.43
CA GLN A 504 14.76 -18.34 35.62
C GLN A 504 13.22 -18.50 35.69
N GLN A 505 12.70 -19.56 36.30
CA GLN A 505 11.25 -19.81 36.43
C GLN A 505 10.69 -19.37 37.78
N ASN A 506 11.47 -19.46 38.86
CA ASN A 506 10.98 -19.21 40.21
C ASN A 506 11.93 -18.36 41.08
N GLY A 507 13.08 -17.93 40.55
CA GLY A 507 14.03 -17.08 41.25
C GLY A 507 14.90 -17.79 42.29
N ALA A 508 14.67 -19.07 42.60
CA ALA A 508 15.43 -19.77 43.62
C ALA A 508 16.91 -19.93 43.22
N SER A 509 17.82 -19.78 44.18
CA SER A 509 19.25 -19.97 43.95
C SER A 509 19.58 -21.37 43.41
N ASP A 510 20.22 -21.42 42.24
CA ASP A 510 20.74 -22.63 41.59
C ASP A 510 22.28 -22.58 41.55
N SER A 511 22.94 -22.72 42.70
CA SER A 511 24.41 -22.68 42.76
C SER A 511 25.02 -23.86 41.98
N PRO A 512 26.03 -23.64 41.12
CA PRO A 512 26.78 -24.73 40.52
C PRO A 512 27.71 -25.45 41.53
N PHE A 513 27.83 -24.92 42.75
CA PHE A 513 28.66 -25.46 43.82
C PHE A 513 27.82 -26.14 44.92
N PRO A 514 28.39 -27.06 45.72
CA PRO A 514 27.65 -27.70 46.81
C PRO A 514 27.19 -26.70 47.88
N ASN A 515 25.89 -26.64 48.14
CA ASN A 515 25.31 -25.76 49.16
C ASN A 515 25.79 -26.08 50.58
N ARG A 516 25.90 -25.05 51.40
CA ARG A 516 26.35 -25.07 52.81
C ARG A 516 25.17 -25.20 53.78
N ILE A 517 24.16 -26.01 53.45
CA ILE A 517 22.93 -26.16 54.26
C ILE A 517 23.25 -26.86 55.59
N ASN A 518 22.94 -26.19 56.71
CA ASN A 518 23.31 -26.63 58.06
C ASN A 518 24.82 -26.86 58.25
N ASP A 519 25.64 -26.23 57.41
CA ASP A 519 27.08 -26.28 57.51
C ASP A 519 27.56 -25.24 58.51
N ALA A 520 28.49 -25.62 59.38
CA ALA A 520 29.16 -24.67 60.25
C ALA A 520 29.95 -23.63 59.43
N GLN A 521 30.29 -23.92 58.17
CA GLN A 521 31.02 -23.05 57.25
C GLN A 521 30.13 -22.10 56.43
N ALA A 522 28.82 -22.01 56.69
CA ALA A 522 27.93 -21.10 55.95
C ALA A 522 28.29 -19.60 56.13
N TYR A 523 29.21 -19.26 57.04
CA TYR A 523 29.77 -17.91 57.17
C TYR A 523 30.90 -17.59 56.16
N GLN A 524 31.42 -18.56 55.40
CA GLN A 524 32.51 -18.33 54.44
C GLN A 524 32.01 -17.58 53.20
N GLY A 525 32.91 -16.94 52.45
CA GLY A 525 32.56 -16.18 51.24
C GLY A 525 31.58 -15.05 51.56
N ALA A 526 30.42 -15.06 50.89
CA ALA A 526 29.29 -14.14 51.11
C ALA A 526 28.49 -14.38 52.41
N GLY A 527 28.84 -15.38 53.23
CA GLY A 527 28.12 -15.64 54.49
C GLY A 527 26.69 -16.17 54.30
N THR A 528 26.46 -16.92 53.22
CA THR A 528 25.18 -17.54 52.85
C THR A 528 25.27 -19.08 52.80
N GLN A 529 24.13 -19.76 52.99
CA GLN A 529 24.03 -21.21 52.79
C GLN A 529 24.09 -21.61 51.31
N GLN A 530 23.63 -20.73 50.42
CA GLN A 530 23.81 -20.90 48.99
C GLN A 530 25.18 -20.36 48.62
N VAL A 531 25.94 -21.12 47.84
CA VAL A 531 27.28 -20.68 47.42
C VAL A 531 27.11 -19.78 46.21
N GLU A 532 27.62 -18.56 46.32
CA GLU A 532 27.72 -17.57 45.27
C GLU A 532 28.42 -18.12 44.01
N PHE A 533 28.04 -17.59 42.85
CA PHE A 533 28.68 -17.92 41.57
C PHE A 533 30.05 -17.25 41.44
N ALA A 534 30.10 -15.97 41.79
CA ALA A 534 31.30 -15.15 41.76
C ALA A 534 31.17 -13.96 42.73
N GLN A 535 32.27 -13.24 42.95
CA GLN A 535 32.27 -11.85 43.39
C GLN A 535 32.88 -11.01 42.26
N ILE A 536 32.29 -9.86 41.95
CA ILE A 536 32.91 -8.87 41.06
C ILE A 536 33.76 -7.94 41.92
N VAL A 537 35.08 -8.01 41.73
CA VAL A 537 36.01 -7.14 42.46
C VAL A 537 36.15 -5.83 41.71
N THR A 538 35.70 -4.74 42.34
CA THR A 538 35.75 -3.38 41.79
C THR A 538 36.92 -2.58 42.36
N GLU A 539 37.31 -1.49 41.68
CA GLU A 539 38.37 -0.63 42.18
C GLU A 539 37.90 0.23 43.37
N GLU A 540 38.70 0.28 44.45
CA GLU A 540 38.45 1.15 45.59
C GLU A 540 38.87 2.59 45.25
N ARG A 541 37.89 3.51 45.16
CA ARG A 541 38.12 4.95 45.02
C ARG A 541 38.10 5.62 46.39
N ALA A 542 38.51 6.89 46.46
CA ALA A 542 38.47 7.68 47.70
C ALA A 542 37.04 7.85 48.28
N THR A 543 36.02 7.61 47.46
CA THR A 543 34.59 7.68 47.76
C THR A 543 33.96 6.35 48.16
N GLY A 544 34.69 5.23 48.05
CA GLY A 544 34.18 3.87 48.29
C GLY A 544 34.56 2.92 47.16
N ILE A 545 34.16 1.65 47.30
CA ILE A 545 34.25 0.70 46.19
C ILE A 545 33.11 0.94 45.18
N GLY A 546 33.33 0.61 43.91
CA GLY A 546 32.26 0.63 42.92
C GLY A 546 31.22 -0.45 43.24
N ILE A 547 29.94 -0.05 43.30
CA ILE A 547 28.79 -0.96 43.37
C ILE A 547 28.30 -1.22 41.96
N ILE A 548 28.14 -2.50 41.61
CA ILE A 548 27.60 -2.95 40.32
C ILE A 548 26.12 -2.62 40.27
N THR A 549 25.74 -1.82 39.29
CA THR A 549 24.37 -1.35 39.07
C THR A 549 23.77 -1.90 37.78
N GLY A 550 24.58 -2.44 36.87
CA GLY A 550 24.05 -3.08 35.65
C GLY A 550 24.75 -4.38 35.28
N LEU A 551 23.99 -5.30 34.70
CA LEU A 551 24.46 -6.57 34.13
C LEU A 551 23.83 -6.81 32.75
N ALA A 552 24.63 -7.25 31.78
CA ALA A 552 24.12 -7.57 30.46
C ALA A 552 24.88 -8.71 29.79
N GLU A 553 24.19 -9.42 28.89
CA GLU A 553 24.80 -10.38 27.98
C GLU A 553 25.12 -9.71 26.65
N SER A 554 26.35 -9.83 26.16
CA SER A 554 26.70 -9.35 24.82
C SER A 554 27.88 -10.17 24.28
N GLY A 555 27.80 -10.55 23.01
CA GLY A 555 28.83 -11.36 22.33
C GLY A 555 29.09 -12.72 23.00
N GLY A 556 28.11 -13.28 23.73
CA GLY A 556 28.27 -14.51 24.52
C GLY A 556 29.06 -14.34 25.82
N GLY A 557 29.34 -13.10 26.23
CA GLY A 557 29.96 -12.74 27.50
C GLY A 557 28.97 -12.09 28.48
N LEU A 558 29.27 -12.18 29.78
CA LEU A 558 28.54 -11.46 30.82
C LEU A 558 29.34 -10.21 31.19
N TRP A 559 28.68 -9.06 31.09
CA TRP A 559 29.25 -7.73 31.30
C TRP A 559 28.58 -7.06 32.49
N ALA A 560 29.34 -6.23 33.20
CA ALA A 560 28.86 -5.51 34.36
C ALA A 560 29.37 -4.07 34.37
N VAL A 561 28.55 -3.13 34.80
CA VAL A 561 28.95 -1.73 35.02
C VAL A 561 28.74 -1.37 36.48
N ASP A 562 29.68 -0.62 37.05
CA ASP A 562 29.49 0.01 38.37
C ASP A 562 28.96 1.44 38.26
N HIS A 563 28.44 1.97 39.37
CA HIS A 563 27.93 3.35 39.44
C HIS A 563 29.01 4.43 39.20
N PHE A 564 30.29 4.07 39.06
CA PHE A 564 31.34 5.00 38.66
C PHE A 564 31.65 4.92 37.15
N GLY A 565 30.93 4.10 36.41
CA GLY A 565 31.09 3.88 34.96
C GLY A 565 32.23 2.94 34.59
N ASN A 566 32.77 2.15 35.52
CA ASN A 566 33.76 1.14 35.15
C ASN A 566 33.05 -0.10 34.57
N LEU A 567 33.54 -0.57 33.43
CA LEU A 567 33.06 -1.75 32.74
C LEU A 567 33.92 -2.97 33.07
N TYR A 568 33.27 -4.06 33.44
CA TYR A 568 33.91 -5.32 33.80
C TYR A 568 33.37 -6.46 32.95
N GLN A 569 34.25 -7.37 32.54
CA GLN A 569 33.87 -8.69 32.06
C GLN A 569 33.80 -9.66 33.24
N VAL A 570 32.65 -10.32 33.42
CA VAL A 570 32.42 -11.29 34.51
C VAL A 570 32.83 -12.68 34.04
N LEU A 571 33.76 -13.31 34.76
CA LEU A 571 34.26 -14.65 34.49
C LEU A 571 33.85 -15.62 35.61
N PRO A 572 33.77 -16.94 35.34
CA PRO A 572 33.48 -17.92 36.37
C PRO A 572 34.54 -17.98 37.48
N GLY A 573 34.12 -18.21 38.74
CA GLY A 573 35.02 -18.56 39.85
C GLY A 573 35.69 -17.37 40.55
N ASN A 574 34.92 -16.32 40.86
CA ASN A 574 35.38 -15.08 41.51
C ASN A 574 36.43 -14.31 40.69
N LEU A 575 36.29 -14.30 39.37
CA LEU A 575 37.18 -13.57 38.47
C LEU A 575 36.37 -12.51 37.72
N SER A 576 36.75 -11.25 37.84
CA SER A 576 36.33 -10.18 36.94
C SER A 576 37.56 -9.54 36.31
N VAL A 577 37.41 -9.03 35.09
CA VAL A 577 38.45 -8.25 34.41
C VAL A 577 37.90 -6.85 34.20
N LEU A 578 38.53 -5.86 34.84
CA LEU A 578 38.28 -4.46 34.51
C LEU A 578 38.75 -4.22 33.08
N VAL A 579 37.83 -3.75 32.24
CA VAL A 579 38.11 -3.41 30.84
C VAL A 579 38.53 -1.95 30.74
N GLY A 580 37.76 -1.05 31.36
CA GLY A 580 38.03 0.38 31.35
C GLY A 580 36.88 1.16 31.98
N ASN A 581 36.94 2.49 31.87
CA ASN A 581 35.82 3.37 32.21
C ASN A 581 35.09 3.76 30.92
N VAL A 582 33.76 3.69 30.92
CA VAL A 582 32.94 4.01 29.74
C VAL A 582 33.15 5.47 29.35
N GLY A 583 33.52 5.70 28.09
CA GLY A 583 33.78 7.03 27.55
C GLY A 583 35.18 7.61 27.82
N ASP A 584 36.11 6.86 28.41
CA ASP A 584 37.52 7.25 28.52
C ASP A 584 38.30 6.85 27.25
N VAL A 585 38.39 7.77 26.28
CA VAL A 585 38.93 7.50 24.93
C VAL A 585 40.47 7.57 24.87
N ASP A 586 41.15 8.09 25.90
CA ASP A 586 42.61 8.34 25.82
C ASP A 586 43.46 7.25 26.49
N GLY A 587 42.86 6.29 27.21
CA GLY A 587 43.59 5.23 27.92
C GLY A 587 44.65 5.77 28.89
N LEU A 588 44.51 7.05 29.30
CA LEU A 588 45.48 7.75 30.14
C LEU A 588 45.34 7.37 31.62
N GLY A 589 44.33 6.58 31.98
CA GLY A 589 44.14 6.07 33.34
C GLY A 589 44.00 7.18 34.38
N ASP A 590 43.58 8.39 33.94
CA ASP A 590 43.06 9.36 34.88
C ASP A 590 41.66 8.85 35.21
N LEU A 591 41.41 8.52 36.48
CA LEU A 591 40.16 7.98 37.04
C LEU A 591 38.96 8.96 36.92
N VAL A 592 38.97 9.82 35.91
CA VAL A 592 38.01 10.89 35.63
C VAL A 592 37.43 10.61 34.24
N GLY A 593 36.68 9.51 34.13
CA GLY A 593 35.68 9.39 33.08
C GLY A 593 34.60 10.46 33.22
N LEU A 594 33.52 10.38 32.46
CA LEU A 594 32.46 11.38 32.41
C LEU A 594 31.67 11.58 33.74
N ASP A 595 32.13 11.03 34.87
CA ASP A 595 31.43 10.96 36.17
C ASP A 595 29.96 10.53 35.98
N ILE A 596 29.74 9.49 35.17
CA ILE A 596 28.40 8.94 34.91
C ILE A 596 28.01 8.02 36.06
N GLU A 597 26.90 8.35 36.71
CA GLU A 597 26.29 7.50 37.73
C GLU A 597 25.32 6.51 37.07
N PHE A 598 25.84 5.36 36.63
CA PHE A 598 25.00 4.33 35.99
C PHE A 598 24.01 3.71 36.97
N ALA A 599 22.77 3.59 36.54
CA ALA A 599 21.69 2.88 37.23
C ALA A 599 21.50 1.45 36.69
N GLY A 600 21.74 1.21 35.40
CA GLY A 600 21.52 -0.11 34.79
C GLY A 600 22.30 -0.32 33.50
N LEU A 601 22.31 -1.57 33.02
CA LEU A 601 22.96 -1.99 31.78
C LEU A 601 22.08 -3.02 31.05
N ALA A 602 21.89 -2.85 29.76
CA ALA A 602 21.19 -3.81 28.91
C ALA A 602 22.00 -4.17 27.66
N ALA A 603 21.75 -5.37 27.16
CA ALA A 603 22.19 -5.80 25.83
C ALA A 603 21.41 -5.01 24.78
N ALA A 604 22.07 -4.68 23.67
CA ALA A 604 21.38 -4.09 22.54
C ALA A 604 20.42 -5.08 21.85
N PRO A 605 19.46 -4.58 21.05
CA PRO A 605 18.71 -5.41 20.11
C PRO A 605 19.64 -6.15 19.14
N SER A 606 19.38 -7.43 18.91
CA SER A 606 20.32 -8.33 18.21
C SER A 606 20.09 -8.45 16.70
N THR A 607 18.87 -8.19 16.21
CA THR A 607 18.53 -8.37 14.78
C THR A 607 18.23 -7.08 14.03
N VAL A 608 18.19 -5.94 14.72
CA VAL A 608 17.82 -4.64 14.14
C VAL A 608 18.94 -4.11 13.23
N GLU A 609 18.56 -3.50 12.10
CA GLU A 609 19.49 -2.94 11.10
C GLU A 609 20.64 -3.90 10.73
N ASP A 610 20.32 -5.11 10.26
CA ASP A 610 21.30 -6.14 9.91
C ASP A 610 22.28 -6.50 11.06
N ALA A 611 21.75 -6.55 12.29
CA ALA A 611 22.52 -6.82 13.51
C ALA A 611 23.61 -5.77 13.82
N ARG A 612 23.39 -4.51 13.39
CA ARG A 612 24.30 -3.37 13.63
C ARG A 612 24.68 -3.20 15.11
N TYR A 613 23.80 -3.59 16.03
CA TYR A 613 23.96 -3.35 17.47
C TYR A 613 24.38 -4.58 18.30
N ASP A 614 24.52 -5.77 17.72
CA ASP A 614 24.68 -7.06 18.43
C ASP A 614 25.85 -7.08 19.45
N ASP A 615 26.92 -6.35 19.17
CA ASP A 615 28.12 -6.25 20.03
C ASP A 615 28.13 -5.00 20.94
N LEU A 616 27.00 -4.30 21.06
CA LEU A 616 26.87 -3.08 21.86
C LEU A 616 26.16 -3.32 23.19
N LEU A 617 26.47 -2.42 24.11
CA LEU A 617 25.86 -2.30 25.42
C LEU A 617 25.22 -0.93 25.56
N PHE A 618 24.08 -0.89 26.22
CA PHE A 618 23.35 0.33 26.53
C PHE A 618 23.30 0.50 28.04
N GLY A 619 23.93 1.55 28.55
CA GLY A 619 23.91 1.90 29.97
C GLY A 619 23.08 3.16 30.20
N ILE A 620 22.25 3.19 31.24
CA ILE A 620 21.46 4.36 31.62
C ILE A 620 21.94 4.91 32.95
N SER A 621 22.01 6.23 33.07
CA SER A 621 22.33 6.91 34.33
C SER A 621 21.10 7.12 35.22
N THR A 622 21.34 7.38 36.50
CA THR A 622 20.29 7.69 37.49
C THR A 622 19.44 8.91 37.12
N ASP A 623 20.00 9.84 36.34
CA ASP A 623 19.33 11.04 35.82
C ASP A 623 18.71 10.89 34.43
N GLY A 624 18.80 9.71 33.79
CA GLY A 624 18.10 9.41 32.55
C GLY A 624 18.90 9.59 31.26
N MET A 625 20.23 9.71 31.33
CA MET A 625 21.06 9.70 30.13
C MET A 625 21.33 8.26 29.72
N LEU A 626 20.88 7.87 28.52
CA LEU A 626 21.18 6.60 27.89
C LEU A 626 22.46 6.74 27.05
N HIS A 627 23.41 5.83 27.24
CA HIS A 627 24.69 5.79 26.56
C HIS A 627 24.84 4.46 25.82
N ALA A 628 25.33 4.49 24.58
CA ALA A 628 25.68 3.31 23.81
C ALA A 628 27.19 3.18 23.72
N PHE A 629 27.72 1.99 23.96
CA PHE A 629 29.16 1.72 23.91
C PHE A 629 29.46 0.26 23.52
N ASN A 630 30.62 0.03 22.94
CA ASN A 630 31.09 -1.33 22.64
C ASN A 630 31.63 -2.02 23.90
N THR A 631 32.01 -3.29 23.76
CA THR A 631 32.57 -4.10 24.86
C THR A 631 33.95 -3.64 25.37
N ASP A 632 34.61 -2.70 24.69
CA ASP A 632 35.82 -2.01 25.16
C ASP A 632 35.50 -0.74 25.98
N GLY A 633 34.22 -0.35 26.10
CA GLY A 633 33.78 0.86 26.78
C GLY A 633 33.83 2.13 25.92
N GLU A 634 34.08 1.99 24.61
CA GLU A 634 34.11 3.11 23.67
C GLU A 634 32.70 3.49 23.24
N LEU A 635 32.34 4.76 23.42
CA LEU A 635 31.04 5.32 23.05
C LEU A 635 30.76 5.20 21.54
N GLN A 636 29.53 4.81 21.18
CA GLN A 636 29.11 4.55 19.80
C GLN A 636 28.03 5.55 19.34
N PRO A 637 28.17 6.17 18.16
CA PRO A 637 27.23 7.17 17.65
C PRO A 637 26.01 6.51 16.98
N VAL A 638 25.07 6.04 17.79
CA VAL A 638 23.90 5.26 17.32
C VAL A 638 22.56 5.97 17.54
N PHE A 639 22.54 7.08 18.27
CA PHE A 639 21.34 7.86 18.51
C PHE A 639 21.14 8.93 17.43
N ALA A 640 20.02 9.64 17.50
CA ALA A 640 19.72 10.77 16.63
C ALA A 640 20.92 11.74 16.52
N ASP A 641 21.11 12.31 15.33
CA ASP A 641 22.23 13.21 15.00
C ASP A 641 23.63 12.60 15.22
N ASN A 642 23.76 11.28 15.09
CA ASN A 642 25.00 10.52 15.39
C ASN A 642 25.49 10.75 16.84
N ALA A 643 24.57 11.02 17.77
CA ALA A 643 24.93 11.17 19.17
C ALA A 643 25.32 9.82 19.80
N THR A 644 26.23 9.88 20.77
CA THR A 644 26.64 8.72 21.57
C THR A 644 25.84 8.55 22.87
N SER A 645 24.95 9.50 23.15
CA SER A 645 24.06 9.48 24.30
C SER A 645 22.80 10.29 24.03
N VAL A 646 21.70 9.94 24.69
CA VAL A 646 20.41 10.63 24.59
C VAL A 646 19.72 10.71 25.94
N ASP A 647 19.01 11.82 26.21
CA ASP A 647 18.23 11.99 27.44
C ASP A 647 16.86 11.35 27.26
N VAL A 648 16.52 10.36 28.10
CA VAL A 648 15.22 9.68 28.07
C VAL A 648 14.12 10.44 28.82
N GLY A 649 14.43 11.56 29.48
CA GLY A 649 13.46 12.39 30.20
C GLY A 649 12.91 11.76 31.48
N VAL A 650 13.60 10.75 32.03
CA VAL A 650 13.23 10.03 33.26
C VAL A 650 14.35 10.19 34.28
N ASN A 651 14.02 10.48 35.54
CA ASN A 651 14.99 10.56 36.65
C ASN A 651 14.74 9.46 37.67
N SER A 652 15.66 9.28 38.63
CA SER A 652 15.60 8.19 39.61
C SER A 652 15.44 6.82 38.92
N VAL A 653 16.15 6.65 37.80
CA VAL A 653 16.15 5.39 37.06
C VAL A 653 16.76 4.31 37.95
N THR A 654 16.11 3.15 37.97
CA THR A 654 16.63 1.96 38.63
C THR A 654 17.14 0.96 37.59
N GLY A 655 16.43 0.72 36.49
CA GLY A 655 16.82 -0.28 35.50
C GLY A 655 16.27 -0.01 34.10
N LEU A 656 16.75 -0.79 33.13
CA LEU A 656 16.32 -0.71 31.74
C LEU A 656 16.26 -2.10 31.08
N ALA A 657 15.36 -2.28 30.12
CA ALA A 657 15.33 -3.47 29.28
C ALA A 657 14.69 -3.16 27.92
N PHE A 658 15.26 -3.65 26.82
CA PHE A 658 14.63 -3.56 25.50
C PHE A 658 13.46 -4.54 25.36
N SER A 659 12.48 -4.16 24.53
CA SER A 659 11.46 -5.09 24.04
C SER A 659 12.07 -6.14 23.12
N THR A 660 11.29 -7.17 22.83
CA THR A 660 11.69 -8.35 22.05
C THR A 660 11.21 -8.31 20.59
N LEU A 661 10.44 -7.30 20.20
CA LEU A 661 10.01 -7.12 18.81
C LEU A 661 11.08 -6.33 18.06
N GLU A 662 11.95 -7.05 17.37
CA GLU A 662 13.11 -6.51 16.64
C GLU A 662 12.93 -6.57 15.11
N ARG A 663 11.70 -6.75 14.63
CA ARG A 663 11.37 -6.91 13.21
C ARG A 663 9.96 -6.47 12.91
N ASN A 664 9.72 -6.17 11.63
CA ASN A 664 8.40 -6.02 11.08
C ASN A 664 7.68 -7.39 11.04
N LEU A 665 6.35 -7.37 11.23
CA LEU A 665 5.52 -8.59 11.27
C LEU A 665 4.65 -8.77 10.02
N TRP A 666 4.77 -7.87 9.03
CA TRP A 666 4.13 -8.06 7.74
C TRP A 666 4.75 -9.24 7.00
N THR A 667 3.91 -10.16 6.55
CA THR A 667 4.32 -11.30 5.74
C THR A 667 3.13 -11.82 4.93
N THR A 668 3.35 -12.84 4.11
CA THR A 668 2.26 -13.54 3.43
C THR A 668 1.81 -14.77 4.21
N THR A 669 0.53 -15.11 4.12
CA THR A 669 0.00 -16.33 4.74
C THR A 669 -1.10 -16.95 3.89
N THR A 670 -1.23 -18.28 3.94
CA THR A 670 -2.40 -19.00 3.40
C THR A 670 -3.45 -19.26 4.49
N HIS A 671 -3.22 -18.77 5.70
CA HIS A 671 -4.18 -18.89 6.80
C HIS A 671 -5.44 -18.10 6.47
N ARG A 672 -6.62 -18.67 6.75
CA ARG A 672 -7.93 -18.12 6.37
C ARG A 672 -8.19 -17.98 4.87
N GLY A 673 -7.32 -18.51 4.01
CA GLY A 673 -7.51 -18.48 2.55
C GLY A 673 -8.77 -19.21 2.06
N GLN A 674 -9.41 -20.00 2.91
CA GLN A 674 -10.65 -20.74 2.65
C GLN A 674 -11.83 -20.23 3.50
N ASP A 675 -11.63 -19.16 4.28
CA ASP A 675 -12.70 -18.56 5.06
C ASP A 675 -13.67 -17.83 4.10
N ASP A 676 -14.96 -17.84 4.45
CA ASP A 676 -16.00 -17.21 3.63
C ASP A 676 -15.68 -15.73 3.39
N GLY A 677 -15.77 -15.33 2.12
CA GLY A 677 -15.53 -13.96 1.67
C GLY A 677 -14.08 -13.59 1.38
N HIS A 678 -13.09 -14.45 1.66
CA HIS A 678 -11.71 -14.14 1.25
C HIS A 678 -11.57 -14.16 -0.27
N GLY A 679 -12.19 -15.17 -0.90
CA GLY A 679 -12.21 -15.35 -2.35
C GLY A 679 -13.24 -14.48 -3.07
N ILE A 680 -13.43 -14.78 -4.34
CA ILE A 680 -14.45 -14.18 -5.20
C ILE A 680 -15.42 -15.28 -5.61
N ASP A 681 -16.70 -15.06 -5.29
CA ASP A 681 -17.77 -15.98 -5.66
C ASP A 681 -17.99 -15.98 -7.19
N PRO A 682 -18.53 -17.08 -7.75
CA PRO A 682 -18.90 -17.13 -9.16
C PRO A 682 -19.84 -15.98 -9.53
N ILE A 683 -19.51 -15.30 -10.63
CA ILE A 683 -20.36 -14.26 -11.21
C ILE A 683 -21.46 -14.89 -12.08
N TYR A 684 -22.57 -14.17 -12.22
CA TYR A 684 -23.80 -14.67 -12.84
C TYR A 684 -23.65 -15.12 -14.30
N ASP A 685 -22.65 -14.60 -15.02
CA ASP A 685 -22.35 -14.91 -16.42
C ASP A 685 -21.17 -15.89 -16.59
N ASN A 686 -20.45 -16.17 -15.50
CA ASN A 686 -19.37 -17.14 -15.44
C ASN A 686 -19.43 -17.94 -14.13
N PRO A 687 -20.41 -18.86 -14.00
CA PRO A 687 -20.61 -19.65 -12.78
C PRO A 687 -19.46 -20.63 -12.48
N GLU A 688 -18.51 -20.82 -13.42
CA GLU A 688 -17.31 -21.63 -13.21
C GLU A 688 -16.13 -20.80 -12.65
N ARG A 689 -16.21 -19.46 -12.67
CA ARG A 689 -15.18 -18.54 -12.15
C ARG A 689 -15.29 -18.39 -10.64
N ASN A 690 -15.03 -19.47 -9.92
CA ASN A 690 -14.80 -19.42 -8.47
C ASN A 690 -13.30 -19.17 -8.22
N VAL A 691 -12.96 -18.12 -7.48
CA VAL A 691 -11.59 -17.87 -7.05
C VAL A 691 -11.50 -18.14 -5.55
N GLU A 692 -10.77 -19.18 -5.17
CA GLU A 692 -10.45 -19.42 -3.77
C GLU A 692 -9.63 -18.24 -3.21
N GLY A 693 -9.79 -17.91 -1.94
CA GLY A 693 -9.13 -16.76 -1.33
C GLY A 693 -7.60 -16.82 -1.40
N GLY A 694 -7.02 -17.98 -1.09
CA GLY A 694 -5.59 -18.21 -1.27
C GLY A 694 -4.71 -17.48 -0.26
N THR A 695 -3.76 -16.68 -0.75
CA THR A 695 -2.76 -15.97 0.06
C THR A 695 -3.23 -14.56 0.41
N SER A 696 -2.92 -14.09 1.62
CA SER A 696 -3.16 -12.72 2.08
C SER A 696 -1.93 -12.10 2.72
N LEU A 697 -1.85 -10.77 2.69
CA LEU A 697 -0.98 -10.01 3.59
C LEU A 697 -1.45 -10.22 5.02
N TYR A 698 -0.50 -10.49 5.90
CA TYR A 698 -0.76 -10.84 7.28
C TYR A 698 0.20 -10.08 8.18
N PHE A 699 -0.37 -9.37 9.15
CA PHE A 699 0.38 -8.80 10.24
C PHE A 699 0.25 -9.70 11.48
N GLY A 700 1.37 -10.28 11.89
CA GLY A 700 1.44 -11.03 13.14
C GLY A 700 2.60 -11.99 13.17
N ASN A 701 2.87 -12.52 14.36
CA ASN A 701 4.01 -13.39 14.56
C ASN A 701 3.85 -14.70 13.78
N THR A 702 4.94 -15.15 13.17
CA THR A 702 5.03 -16.45 12.50
C THR A 702 6.17 -17.30 13.06
N VAL A 703 6.91 -16.77 14.04
CA VAL A 703 8.00 -17.45 14.75
C VAL A 703 7.43 -18.20 15.96
N GLY A 704 7.92 -19.41 16.21
CA GLY A 704 7.53 -20.23 17.37
C GLY A 704 8.62 -20.31 18.45
N ALA A 705 8.27 -20.92 19.60
CA ALA A 705 9.15 -21.18 20.76
C ALA A 705 9.69 -19.92 21.46
N VAL A 706 10.74 -20.05 22.29
CA VAL A 706 11.38 -18.95 23.06
C VAL A 706 11.86 -17.81 22.15
N GLY A 707 12.13 -18.08 20.86
CA GLY A 707 12.50 -17.06 19.89
C GLY A 707 11.32 -16.24 19.36
N ALA A 708 10.08 -16.55 19.76
CA ALA A 708 8.88 -15.84 19.29
C ALA A 708 8.79 -14.41 19.84
N GLY A 709 9.26 -14.18 21.08
CA GLY A 709 9.34 -12.85 21.70
C GLY A 709 8.01 -12.26 22.21
N ASN A 710 6.87 -12.91 22.01
CA ASN A 710 5.51 -12.46 22.39
C ASN A 710 4.81 -13.40 23.40
N LEU A 711 5.62 -14.16 24.14
CA LEU A 711 5.27 -15.14 25.17
C LEU A 711 3.90 -15.85 25.12
N ASN A 712 3.91 -17.09 24.63
CA ASN A 712 2.96 -18.12 25.11
C ASN A 712 3.59 -19.52 25.08
N ASN A 713 4.20 -19.91 26.22
CA ASN A 713 4.69 -21.25 26.56
C ASN A 713 5.86 -21.78 25.69
N LEU A 714 6.72 -22.60 26.28
CA LEU A 714 7.89 -23.28 25.68
C LEU A 714 7.51 -24.33 24.59
N ASP A 715 6.33 -24.20 23.97
CA ASP A 715 5.81 -25.12 22.97
C ASP A 715 6.22 -24.65 21.56
N ASP A 716 6.61 -25.58 20.69
CA ASP A 716 7.09 -25.30 19.32
C ASP A 716 5.97 -24.86 18.35
N THR A 717 4.81 -24.43 18.87
CA THR A 717 3.69 -23.98 18.04
C THR A 717 3.89 -22.55 17.59
N VAL A 718 3.75 -22.29 16.28
CA VAL A 718 3.68 -20.94 15.73
C VAL A 718 2.46 -20.21 16.31
N LEU A 719 2.71 -19.16 17.08
CA LEU A 719 1.67 -18.25 17.57
C LEU A 719 1.42 -17.20 16.51
N ARG A 720 0.16 -17.06 16.09
CA ARG A 720 -0.29 -16.13 15.05
C ARG A 720 -0.98 -14.93 15.68
N ASP A 721 -0.27 -14.25 16.57
CA ASP A 721 -0.72 -13.03 17.23
C ASP A 721 0.38 -11.96 17.17
N TYR A 722 0.02 -10.74 17.54
CA TYR A 722 0.90 -9.58 17.52
C TYR A 722 1.14 -9.01 18.93
N ASN A 723 0.93 -9.82 19.98
CA ASN A 723 0.95 -9.33 21.36
C ASN A 723 2.37 -9.31 21.95
N PHE A 724 3.19 -8.36 21.48
CA PHE A 724 4.55 -8.17 21.97
C PHE A 724 4.64 -7.22 23.17
N PRO A 725 5.67 -7.36 24.02
CA PRO A 725 5.96 -6.38 25.06
C PRO A 725 6.18 -5.00 24.46
N GLY A 726 5.35 -4.03 24.87
CA GLY A 726 5.42 -2.65 24.38
C GLY A 726 4.55 -2.39 23.15
N GLY A 727 3.81 -3.40 22.70
CA GLY A 727 2.98 -3.34 21.51
C GLY A 727 3.70 -3.85 20.26
N ALA A 728 2.97 -3.86 19.15
CA ALA A 728 3.52 -4.21 17.84
C ALA A 728 3.07 -3.21 16.79
N HIS A 729 3.97 -2.89 15.86
CA HIS A 729 3.68 -2.05 14.71
C HIS A 729 4.42 -2.53 13.46
N GLY A 730 4.08 -1.97 12.32
CA GLY A 730 4.87 -2.19 11.12
C GLY A 730 4.20 -1.68 9.87
N THR A 731 5.02 -1.48 8.86
CA THR A 731 4.64 -0.88 7.59
C THR A 731 5.03 -1.80 6.43
N VAL A 732 4.15 -1.95 5.45
CA VAL A 732 4.49 -2.54 4.14
C VAL A 732 4.04 -1.59 3.04
N ILE A 733 4.89 -1.40 2.03
CA ILE A 733 4.66 -0.46 0.92
C ILE A 733 4.63 -1.22 -0.40
N SER A 734 3.63 -0.97 -1.22
CA SER A 734 3.52 -1.61 -2.54
C SER A 734 4.58 -1.10 -3.53
N ASN A 735 4.80 -1.87 -4.59
CA ASN A 735 5.39 -1.37 -5.83
C ASN A 735 4.58 -0.18 -6.36
N PRO A 736 5.24 0.74 -7.09
CA PRO A 736 4.57 1.89 -7.67
C PRO A 736 3.64 1.49 -8.82
N PHE A 737 2.54 2.24 -8.96
CA PHE A 737 1.61 2.18 -10.09
C PHE A 737 1.29 3.61 -10.55
N SER A 738 0.63 3.76 -11.71
CA SER A 738 0.32 5.09 -12.26
C SER A 738 -1.17 5.25 -12.53
N LEU A 739 -1.70 6.41 -12.16
CA LEU A 739 -3.01 6.92 -12.56
C LEU A 739 -2.87 8.13 -13.52
N GLU A 740 -1.69 8.30 -14.12
CA GLU A 740 -1.47 9.29 -15.17
C GLU A 740 -2.28 8.92 -16.43
N GLY A 741 -2.86 9.94 -17.07
CA GLY A 741 -3.62 9.77 -18.31
C GLY A 741 -5.07 9.32 -18.12
N TYR A 742 -5.51 9.07 -16.88
CA TYR A 742 -6.92 8.88 -16.54
C TYR A 742 -7.59 10.23 -16.24
N SER A 743 -8.93 10.24 -16.23
CA SER A 743 -9.75 11.37 -15.84
C SER A 743 -10.33 11.15 -14.45
N PRO A 744 -10.37 12.14 -13.53
CA PRO A 744 -11.07 11.99 -12.25
C PRO A 744 -12.52 11.51 -12.41
N GLU A 745 -13.14 11.88 -13.52
CA GLU A 745 -14.48 11.48 -13.93
C GLU A 745 -14.62 9.97 -14.23
N ASP A 746 -13.52 9.27 -14.55
CA ASP A 746 -13.50 7.81 -14.74
C ASP A 746 -13.63 7.06 -13.43
N ARG A 747 -13.40 7.73 -12.31
CA ARG A 747 -13.55 7.22 -10.95
C ARG A 747 -12.84 5.89 -10.72
N PRO A 748 -11.50 5.85 -10.80
CA PRO A 748 -10.75 4.65 -10.43
C PRO A 748 -11.04 4.29 -8.97
N HIS A 749 -11.23 2.99 -8.69
CA HIS A 749 -11.50 2.49 -7.35
C HIS A 749 -10.58 1.33 -7.01
N LEU A 750 -10.05 1.34 -5.78
CA LEU A 750 -9.32 0.21 -5.20
C LEU A 750 -10.30 -0.70 -4.46
N TYR A 751 -10.23 -2.00 -4.74
CA TYR A 751 -10.99 -3.03 -4.06
C TYR A 751 -10.01 -4.00 -3.39
N PHE A 752 -10.18 -4.25 -2.09
CA PHE A 752 -9.43 -5.30 -1.40
C PHE A 752 -10.31 -5.99 -0.36
N ASN A 753 -10.12 -7.30 -0.24
CA ASN A 753 -10.75 -8.08 0.82
C ASN A 753 -9.85 -8.03 2.06
N TYR A 754 -10.42 -7.80 3.24
CA TYR A 754 -9.69 -7.69 4.49
C TYR A 754 -10.37 -8.46 5.62
N PHE A 755 -9.55 -8.90 6.57
CA PHE A 755 -9.95 -9.44 7.85
C PHE A 755 -9.20 -8.65 8.92
N ALA A 756 -9.92 -7.76 9.59
CA ALA A 756 -9.41 -7.00 10.72
C ALA A 756 -10.21 -7.47 11.92
N ALA A 757 -9.56 -8.08 12.90
CA ALA A 757 -10.16 -8.55 14.15
C ALA A 757 -9.43 -7.89 15.31
N THR A 758 -9.59 -6.58 15.41
CA THR A 758 -8.93 -5.71 16.37
C THR A 758 -9.65 -5.70 17.73
N GLU A 759 -9.01 -5.09 18.73
CA GLU A 759 -9.63 -4.93 20.05
C GLU A 759 -10.79 -3.92 20.00
N ASP A 760 -12.02 -4.43 19.90
CA ASP A 760 -13.29 -3.71 20.14
C ASP A 760 -13.45 -3.38 21.65
N THR A 761 -12.56 -2.55 22.18
CA THR A 761 -12.77 -1.83 23.45
C THR A 761 -13.10 -0.37 23.17
N ALA A 762 -13.38 0.45 24.19
CA ALA A 762 -13.73 1.86 24.03
C ALA A 762 -12.67 2.79 24.65
N ASP A 763 -11.44 2.30 24.80
CA ASP A 763 -10.31 3.03 25.37
C ASP A 763 -9.49 3.74 24.30
N THR A 764 -8.73 4.78 24.66
CA THR A 764 -8.01 5.65 23.70
C THR A 764 -6.90 4.97 22.89
N PHE A 765 -6.66 3.67 23.08
CA PHE A 765 -5.62 2.89 22.40
C PHE A 765 -6.27 1.68 21.72
N HIS A 766 -6.70 1.85 20.46
CA HIS A 766 -7.23 0.76 19.64
C HIS A 766 -6.16 0.25 18.67
N ASP A 767 -6.14 -1.06 18.43
CA ASP A 767 -5.37 -1.63 17.32
C ASP A 767 -5.85 -0.99 16.00
N ALA A 768 -4.94 -0.33 15.30
CA ALA A 768 -5.23 0.48 14.12
C ALA A 768 -4.56 -0.12 12.88
N LEU A 769 -5.37 -0.47 11.88
CA LEU A 769 -4.96 -0.70 10.50
C LEU A 769 -5.25 0.57 9.71
N ARG A 770 -4.22 1.16 9.11
CA ARG A 770 -4.30 2.33 8.25
C ARG A 770 -3.81 1.98 6.85
N ILE A 771 -4.49 2.52 5.85
CA ILE A 771 -4.09 2.44 4.46
C ILE A 771 -3.94 3.86 3.95
N SER A 772 -2.76 4.14 3.41
CA SER A 772 -2.42 5.42 2.81
C SER A 772 -2.00 5.22 1.36
N ILE A 773 -2.19 6.25 0.55
CA ILE A 773 -1.65 6.35 -0.81
C ILE A 773 -0.79 7.60 -0.89
N GLY A 774 0.32 7.51 -1.60
CA GLY A 774 1.25 8.61 -1.70
C GLY A 774 2.17 8.48 -2.88
N GLN A 775 2.84 9.59 -3.18
CA GLN A 775 4.01 9.65 -4.05
C GLN A 775 5.16 10.13 -3.16
N ASP A 776 6.22 9.33 -3.10
CA ASP A 776 7.40 9.58 -2.27
C ASP A 776 7.03 9.79 -0.79
N SER A 777 7.48 10.88 -0.15
CA SER A 777 7.19 11.17 1.27
C SER A 777 5.78 11.72 1.54
N ASN A 778 4.97 11.98 0.52
CA ASN A 778 3.65 12.62 0.67
C ASN A 778 2.53 11.58 0.77
N TRP A 779 2.22 11.17 2.00
CA TRP A 779 1.18 10.17 2.29
C TRP A 779 -0.17 10.78 2.64
N VAL A 780 -1.24 10.28 2.03
CA VAL A 780 -2.64 10.59 2.36
C VAL A 780 -3.35 9.33 2.83
N GLN A 781 -3.90 9.35 4.04
CA GLN A 781 -4.69 8.23 4.57
C GLN A 781 -6.01 8.12 3.81
N ILE A 782 -6.27 6.96 3.21
CA ILE A 782 -7.46 6.66 2.40
C ILE A 782 -8.41 5.66 3.06
N ALA A 783 -7.96 4.90 4.06
CA ALA A 783 -8.82 4.06 4.88
C ALA A 783 -8.24 3.76 6.26
N SER A 784 -9.10 3.59 7.28
CA SER A 784 -8.69 3.18 8.62
C SER A 784 -9.84 2.54 9.40
N ASN A 785 -9.52 1.64 10.34
CA ASN A 785 -10.48 1.11 11.33
C ASN A 785 -10.51 1.92 12.64
N ALA A 786 -9.61 2.89 12.82
CA ALA A 786 -9.41 3.62 14.06
C ALA A 786 -9.98 5.06 14.01
N VAL A 787 -11.27 5.19 13.66
CA VAL A 787 -11.85 6.46 13.19
C VAL A 787 -12.36 7.41 14.31
N ASP A 788 -11.98 7.24 15.59
CA ASP A 788 -12.62 7.97 16.71
C ASP A 788 -11.71 8.75 17.69
N ASP A 789 -10.49 9.18 17.30
CA ASP A 789 -9.63 10.03 18.19
C ASP A 789 -9.35 11.47 17.68
N GLY A 790 -10.22 12.05 16.85
CA GLY A 790 -10.09 13.46 16.48
C GLY A 790 -8.79 13.82 15.71
N GLU A 791 -8.09 12.81 15.19
CA GLU A 791 -7.05 12.93 14.17
C GLU A 791 -7.73 13.24 12.82
N VAL A 792 -7.28 14.32 12.18
CA VAL A 792 -8.00 15.04 11.12
C VAL A 792 -8.07 14.26 9.79
N ASP A 793 -9.30 14.21 9.24
CA ASP A 793 -9.75 14.07 7.84
C ASP A 793 -9.12 13.04 6.88
N GLY A 794 -9.97 12.17 6.30
CA GLY A 794 -9.87 11.90 4.86
C GLY A 794 -10.30 10.53 4.33
N GLY A 795 -10.15 9.45 5.11
CA GLY A 795 -10.30 8.07 4.61
C GLY A 795 -11.67 7.43 4.81
N ASP A 796 -12.03 6.48 3.94
CA ASP A 796 -13.22 5.64 4.10
C ASP A 796 -13.07 4.71 5.32
N PRO A 797 -14.09 4.58 6.18
CA PRO A 797 -14.02 3.69 7.32
C PRO A 797 -13.95 2.23 6.84
N ILE A 798 -12.92 1.51 7.28
CA ILE A 798 -12.96 0.05 7.30
C ILE A 798 -13.41 -0.41 8.68
N HIS A 799 -14.06 -1.56 8.74
CA HIS A 799 -14.79 -1.99 9.93
C HIS A 799 -14.20 -3.26 10.49
N ASP A 800 -13.98 -3.25 11.79
CA ASP A 800 -13.59 -4.42 12.55
C ASP A 800 -14.59 -5.57 12.34
N ASN A 801 -14.09 -6.80 12.30
CA ASN A 801 -14.88 -7.99 12.03
C ASN A 801 -14.33 -9.24 12.73
N ARG A 802 -15.26 -10.08 13.21
CA ARG A 802 -14.93 -11.36 13.82
C ARG A 802 -15.48 -12.50 12.98
N GLY A 803 -14.61 -13.12 12.19
CA GLY A 803 -14.87 -14.41 11.56
C GLY A 803 -15.46 -14.38 10.14
N ILE A 804 -15.53 -13.22 9.49
CA ILE A 804 -15.96 -13.09 8.08
C ILE A 804 -15.09 -12.02 7.40
N TRP A 805 -14.53 -12.33 6.24
CA TRP A 805 -13.82 -11.33 5.43
C TRP A 805 -14.79 -10.27 4.89
N ARG A 806 -14.36 -9.02 4.85
CA ARG A 806 -15.10 -7.89 4.25
C ARG A 806 -14.37 -7.37 3.04
N GLN A 807 -15.04 -6.58 2.22
CA GLN A 807 -14.40 -5.84 1.13
C GLN A 807 -14.39 -4.34 1.45
N ALA A 808 -13.26 -3.70 1.20
CA ALA A 808 -13.15 -2.26 1.13
C ALA A 808 -13.27 -1.79 -0.32
N ARG A 809 -13.84 -0.61 -0.52
CA ARG A 809 -13.99 0.03 -1.83
C ARG A 809 -13.64 1.49 -1.68
N ILE A 810 -12.46 1.87 -2.18
CA ILE A 810 -11.88 3.20 -1.97
C ILE A 810 -11.85 3.96 -3.29
N ASP A 811 -12.34 5.19 -3.30
CA ASP A 811 -12.26 6.09 -4.46
C ASP A 811 -10.85 6.68 -4.59
N LEU A 812 -10.24 6.57 -5.76
CA LEU A 812 -8.89 7.09 -6.06
C LEU A 812 -8.92 8.28 -7.01
N SER A 813 -10.10 8.88 -7.26
CA SER A 813 -10.26 9.98 -8.23
C SER A 813 -9.36 11.18 -7.95
N ASP A 814 -9.07 11.46 -6.68
CA ASP A 814 -8.23 12.60 -6.27
C ASP A 814 -6.74 12.41 -6.59
N PHE A 815 -6.31 11.19 -6.89
CA PHE A 815 -4.93 10.83 -7.24
C PHE A 815 -4.74 10.63 -8.75
N VAL A 816 -5.81 10.82 -9.53
CA VAL A 816 -5.70 10.84 -10.98
C VAL A 816 -4.78 11.98 -11.40
N THR A 817 -3.99 11.75 -12.46
CA THR A 817 -2.86 12.58 -12.94
C THR A 817 -1.53 12.34 -12.25
N LEU A 818 -1.50 11.63 -11.12
CA LEU A 818 -0.26 11.25 -10.46
C LEU A 818 0.25 9.92 -11.00
N ASP A 819 1.57 9.85 -11.16
CA ASP A 819 2.33 8.63 -11.41
C ASP A 819 3.10 8.22 -10.15
N ASN A 820 3.84 7.12 -10.23
CA ASN A 820 4.66 6.58 -9.13
C ASN A 820 3.92 6.49 -7.77
N LEU A 821 2.62 6.21 -7.80
CA LEU A 821 1.79 6.08 -6.62
C LEU A 821 2.09 4.75 -5.93
N GLN A 822 2.17 4.76 -4.61
CA GLN A 822 2.34 3.57 -3.78
C GLN A 822 1.22 3.49 -2.74
N LEU A 823 0.87 2.27 -2.33
CA LEU A 823 0.01 2.02 -1.19
C LEU A 823 0.87 1.66 0.02
N ARG A 824 0.60 2.29 1.15
CA ARG A 824 1.22 2.00 2.45
C ARG A 824 0.18 1.39 3.37
N PHE A 825 0.48 0.24 3.94
CA PHE A 825 -0.33 -0.42 4.96
C PHE A 825 0.43 -0.37 6.28
N ASP A 826 -0.17 0.28 7.27
CA ASP A 826 0.39 0.40 8.61
C ASP A 826 -0.51 -0.30 9.62
N PHE A 827 0.09 -1.06 10.53
CA PHE A 827 -0.59 -1.61 11.70
C PHE A 827 0.09 -1.14 12.97
N SER A 828 -0.69 -0.88 14.03
CA SER A 828 -0.17 -0.58 15.38
C SER A 828 -1.17 -0.99 16.46
N THR A 829 -0.71 -1.61 17.54
CA THR A 829 -1.53 -1.94 18.71
C THR A 829 -1.77 -0.76 19.66
N GLY A 830 -1.14 0.38 19.42
CA GLY A 830 -1.16 1.55 20.31
C GLY A 830 -2.02 2.71 19.83
N GLY A 831 -2.81 2.55 18.76
CA GLY A 831 -3.62 3.64 18.19
C GLY A 831 -2.81 4.76 17.52
N THR A 832 -1.65 5.14 18.06
CA THR A 832 -0.77 6.18 17.50
C THR A 832 0.44 5.54 16.82
N LEU A 833 0.61 5.83 15.53
CA LEU A 833 1.89 5.69 14.84
C LEU A 833 2.60 7.02 14.98
N ASP A 834 2.97 7.40 16.21
CA ASP A 834 3.72 8.63 16.38
C ASP A 834 5.14 8.50 15.79
N LEU A 835 5.52 7.34 15.26
CA LEU A 835 6.82 7.03 14.63
C LEU A 835 7.09 7.79 13.32
N ALA A 836 6.07 8.30 12.62
CA ALA A 836 6.25 8.99 11.34
C ALA A 836 6.37 10.53 11.46
N THR A 837 6.46 11.08 12.68
CA THR A 837 6.77 12.50 12.86
C THR A 837 8.28 12.68 13.04
N ALA A 838 8.80 13.82 12.56
CA ALA A 838 10.20 14.21 12.74
C ALA A 838 10.68 14.21 14.22
N ALA A 839 9.76 14.11 15.19
CA ALA A 839 10.06 14.02 16.62
C ALA A 839 10.34 12.59 17.14
N ASN A 840 9.97 11.54 16.39
CA ASN A 840 9.81 10.20 16.96
C ASN A 840 10.37 9.03 16.12
N GLY A 841 10.65 9.21 14.83
CA GLY A 841 11.28 8.16 14.01
C GLY A 841 12.16 8.66 12.86
N GLY A 842 12.37 9.98 12.79
CA GLY A 842 13.04 10.61 11.65
C GLY A 842 12.11 10.75 10.44
N ILE A 843 12.59 11.46 9.42
CA ILE A 843 11.91 11.57 8.13
C ILE A 843 12.31 10.34 7.31
N GLU A 844 11.36 9.50 6.93
CA GLU A 844 11.59 8.47 5.91
C GLU A 844 11.95 9.18 4.60
N LEU A 845 13.20 8.99 4.16
CA LEU A 845 13.70 9.51 2.89
C LEU A 845 13.50 8.45 1.83
N PHE A 846 12.66 8.75 0.84
CA PHE A 846 12.51 7.90 -0.33
C PHE A 846 13.62 8.23 -1.33
N SER A 847 14.28 7.20 -1.86
CA SER A 847 15.13 7.38 -3.01
C SER A 847 14.25 7.60 -4.25
N VAL A 848 14.27 8.81 -4.80
CA VAL A 848 13.69 9.07 -6.12
C VAL A 848 14.44 8.21 -7.15
N PRO A 849 13.75 7.47 -8.05
CA PRO A 849 14.42 6.70 -9.09
C PRO A 849 15.41 7.58 -9.85
N ALA A 850 16.63 7.07 -10.08
CA ALA A 850 17.69 7.86 -10.71
C ALA A 850 17.37 8.41 -12.12
N ALA A 851 16.27 7.93 -12.74
CA ALA A 851 15.76 8.44 -14.01
C ALA A 851 14.92 9.71 -13.88
N ASP A 852 14.35 9.94 -12.69
CA ASP A 852 13.43 11.05 -12.38
C ASP A 852 14.14 12.20 -11.66
N ILE A 853 15.39 11.97 -11.22
CA ILE A 853 16.29 13.02 -10.73
C ILE A 853 16.68 13.91 -11.92
N THR A 854 16.27 15.19 -11.92
CA THR A 854 16.64 16.15 -12.96
C THR A 854 17.87 17.00 -12.55
N ASP A 855 18.63 17.51 -13.54
CA ASP A 855 19.80 18.38 -13.30
C ASP A 855 19.35 19.67 -12.57
N GLY A 856 19.82 19.84 -11.33
CA GLY A 856 19.46 20.98 -10.47
C GLY A 856 18.15 20.85 -9.71
N ASP A 857 17.62 19.63 -9.52
CA ASP A 857 16.54 19.40 -8.55
C ASP A 857 17.04 19.65 -7.12
N VAL A 858 16.50 20.68 -6.50
CA VAL A 858 16.81 21.10 -5.12
C VAL A 858 15.60 20.99 -4.21
N ASP A 859 14.40 20.90 -4.79
CA ASP A 859 13.13 21.05 -4.07
C ASP A 859 12.70 19.76 -3.34
N ASP A 860 13.25 18.58 -3.72
CA ASP A 860 12.94 17.27 -3.13
C ASP A 860 14.12 16.59 -2.40
N PHE A 861 15.23 17.31 -2.15
CA PHE A 861 16.41 16.76 -1.46
C PHE A 861 16.69 17.42 -0.10
N VAL A 862 17.36 16.66 0.78
CA VAL A 862 17.59 17.00 2.18
C VAL A 862 18.60 18.14 2.34
N GLU A 863 18.28 19.11 3.21
CA GLU A 863 19.23 20.06 3.79
C GLU A 863 19.65 19.53 5.17
N ILE A 864 20.93 19.18 5.34
CA ILE A 864 21.49 18.80 6.66
C ILE A 864 22.49 19.89 7.05
N ASP A 865 22.26 20.56 8.18
CA ASP A 865 23.13 21.63 8.71
C ASP A 865 23.44 22.77 7.73
N GLY A 866 22.49 23.12 6.86
CA GLY A 866 22.69 24.16 5.84
C GLY A 866 23.44 23.69 4.59
N VAL A 867 23.73 22.40 4.49
CA VAL A 867 24.31 21.75 3.31
C VAL A 867 23.19 21.10 2.53
N ILE A 868 23.01 21.58 1.29
CA ILE A 868 22.08 21.01 0.32
C ILE A 868 22.79 19.89 -0.41
N PHE A 869 22.21 18.68 -0.39
CA PHE A 869 22.67 17.56 -1.20
C PHE A 869 22.06 17.65 -2.59
N GLU A 870 22.89 17.82 -3.63
CA GLU A 870 22.50 17.88 -5.04
C GLU A 870 23.12 16.71 -5.81
N PHE A 871 22.31 16.02 -6.62
CA PHE A 871 22.79 15.05 -7.61
C PHE A 871 23.04 15.77 -8.95
N ASP A 872 24.28 16.15 -9.24
CA ASP A 872 24.66 16.72 -10.54
C ASP A 872 24.79 15.59 -11.58
N ILE A 873 23.73 15.38 -12.37
CA ILE A 873 23.78 14.47 -13.51
C ILE A 873 24.48 15.21 -14.65
N GLY A 874 25.75 14.87 -14.86
CA GLY A 874 26.59 15.44 -15.91
C GLY A 874 25.86 15.58 -17.24
N ARG A 875 25.85 16.81 -17.79
CA ARG A 875 25.17 17.16 -19.05
C ARG A 875 25.54 16.18 -20.15
N HIS A 876 24.62 15.91 -21.09
CA HIS A 876 24.90 15.03 -22.22
C HIS A 876 24.56 15.66 -23.57
N ILE A 877 25.26 15.23 -24.62
CA ILE A 877 24.96 15.57 -26.02
C ILE A 877 24.73 14.28 -26.79
N THR A 878 23.52 14.09 -27.32
CA THR A 878 23.24 13.05 -28.30
C THR A 878 23.80 13.45 -29.65
N THR A 879 24.61 12.59 -30.25
CA THR A 879 25.37 12.92 -31.45
C THR A 879 24.67 12.41 -32.71
N PRO A 880 24.47 13.26 -33.73
CA PRO A 880 23.92 12.80 -35.00
C PRO A 880 24.99 12.05 -35.82
N THR A 881 24.56 11.27 -36.81
CA THR A 881 25.50 10.66 -37.78
C THR A 881 26.36 11.71 -38.48
N GLY A 882 27.59 11.37 -38.85
CA GLY A 882 28.60 12.35 -39.27
C GLY A 882 28.21 13.21 -40.47
N GLY A 883 27.39 12.68 -41.39
CA GLY A 883 26.86 13.46 -42.52
C GLY A 883 25.89 14.58 -42.13
N SER A 884 25.17 14.42 -41.01
CA SER A 884 24.24 15.41 -40.46
C SER A 884 24.91 16.35 -39.45
N ALA A 885 26.03 15.92 -38.84
CA ALA A 885 26.79 16.72 -37.89
C ALA A 885 27.57 17.86 -38.56
N ILE A 886 28.19 17.62 -39.72
CA ILE A 886 29.10 18.59 -40.37
C ILE A 886 28.37 19.91 -40.68
N GLY A 887 28.93 21.01 -40.16
CA GLY A 887 28.40 22.37 -40.29
C GLY A 887 27.45 22.80 -39.16
N GLN A 888 27.08 21.88 -38.27
CA GLN A 888 26.34 22.21 -37.05
C GLN A 888 27.30 22.70 -35.95
N GLN A 889 26.73 23.39 -34.98
CA GLN A 889 27.45 23.94 -33.83
C GLN A 889 26.75 23.55 -32.54
N PHE A 890 27.54 23.41 -31.47
CA PHE A 890 27.02 23.36 -30.11
C PHE A 890 27.86 24.24 -29.21
N LYS A 891 27.33 24.59 -28.05
CA LYS A 891 28.01 25.42 -27.08
C LYS A 891 28.18 24.63 -25.78
N ALA A 892 29.41 24.56 -25.29
CA ALA A 892 29.75 23.93 -24.02
C ALA A 892 30.74 24.83 -23.27
N TRP A 893 30.53 25.02 -21.96
CA TRP A 893 31.35 25.90 -21.10
C TRP A 893 31.64 27.29 -21.67
N GLY A 894 30.65 27.91 -22.31
CA GLY A 894 30.82 29.23 -22.89
C GLY A 894 31.48 29.25 -24.28
N THR A 895 32.09 28.14 -24.71
CA THR A 895 32.79 27.97 -25.99
C THR A 895 31.89 27.33 -27.04
N THR A 896 31.93 27.82 -28.28
CA THR A 896 31.13 27.27 -29.40
C THR A 896 32.02 26.36 -30.25
N PHE A 897 31.69 25.08 -30.26
CA PHE A 897 32.35 24.08 -31.09
C PHE A 897 31.59 23.90 -32.40
N THR A 898 32.34 23.71 -33.49
CA THR A 898 31.78 23.49 -34.83
C THR A 898 32.22 22.14 -35.35
N TYR A 899 31.29 21.34 -35.85
CA TYR A 899 31.65 20.08 -36.52
C TYR A 899 32.11 20.36 -37.95
N THR A 900 33.32 19.92 -38.29
CA THR A 900 33.91 20.16 -39.61
C THR A 900 34.33 18.86 -40.28
N SER A 901 34.37 18.87 -41.61
CA SER A 901 35.03 17.80 -42.36
C SER A 901 36.53 17.79 -42.07
N PRO A 902 37.24 16.65 -42.16
CA PRO A 902 38.66 16.55 -41.84
C PRO A 902 39.51 17.63 -42.52
N GLY A 903 40.34 18.32 -41.73
CA GLY A 903 41.10 19.52 -42.13
C GLY A 903 40.80 20.76 -41.28
N ALA A 904 40.47 20.58 -40.00
CA ALA A 904 40.20 21.65 -39.05
C ALA A 904 41.35 22.68 -38.99
N ILE A 905 41.00 23.95 -38.82
CA ILE A 905 41.96 25.07 -38.81
C ILE A 905 41.96 25.82 -37.48
N GLU A 906 40.88 25.74 -36.70
CA GLU A 906 40.77 26.35 -35.37
C GLU A 906 40.62 25.27 -34.27
N PRO A 907 41.05 25.53 -33.02
CA PRO A 907 40.94 24.58 -31.90
C PRO A 907 39.50 24.14 -31.58
N GLU A 908 38.50 24.98 -31.88
CA GLU A 908 37.08 24.73 -31.62
C GLU A 908 36.40 23.90 -32.74
N ASP A 909 37.13 23.55 -33.79
CA ASP A 909 36.64 22.71 -34.88
C ASP A 909 36.83 21.22 -34.58
N ILE A 910 35.73 20.49 -34.41
CA ILE A 910 35.73 19.05 -34.16
C ILE A 910 35.64 18.31 -35.50
N GLU A 911 36.68 17.53 -35.82
CA GLU A 911 36.72 16.77 -37.07
C GLU A 911 35.82 15.52 -37.01
N ILE A 912 34.80 15.49 -37.87
CA ILE A 912 33.89 14.35 -38.05
C ILE A 912 33.89 13.93 -39.52
N ASN A 913 33.92 12.62 -39.80
CA ASN A 913 33.80 12.14 -41.17
C ASN A 913 32.33 12.04 -41.56
N ALA A 914 32.01 12.40 -42.81
CA ALA A 914 30.63 12.30 -43.33
C ALA A 914 30.05 10.87 -43.31
N GLY A 915 30.88 9.83 -43.15
CA GLY A 915 30.47 8.43 -43.05
C GLY A 915 30.46 7.85 -41.64
N ASP A 916 30.76 8.64 -40.60
CA ASP A 916 30.76 8.15 -39.21
C ASP A 916 29.33 7.81 -38.75
N SER A 917 29.16 6.65 -38.09
CA SER A 917 27.93 6.36 -37.33
C SER A 917 27.81 7.30 -36.13
N ALA A 918 26.63 7.41 -35.53
CA ALA A 918 26.43 8.26 -34.36
C ALA A 918 27.41 7.90 -33.20
N PRO A 919 27.63 6.62 -32.85
CA PRO A 919 28.67 6.27 -31.87
C PRO A 919 30.10 6.67 -32.24
N GLN A 920 30.46 6.57 -33.53
CA GLN A 920 31.79 6.98 -34.00
C GLN A 920 31.96 8.52 -33.96
N ALA A 921 30.87 9.26 -34.15
CA ALA A 921 30.86 10.70 -33.95
C ALA A 921 31.02 11.04 -32.46
N ALA A 922 30.29 10.36 -31.57
CA ALA A 922 30.43 10.51 -30.11
C ALA A 922 31.86 10.27 -29.62
N GLU A 923 32.52 9.20 -30.07
CA GLU A 923 33.92 8.92 -29.70
C GLU A 923 34.88 10.04 -30.11
N ARG A 924 34.69 10.62 -31.31
CA ARG A 924 35.51 11.73 -31.82
C ARG A 924 35.26 13.02 -31.05
N ILE A 925 34.02 13.29 -30.71
CA ILE A 925 33.62 14.47 -29.93
C ILE A 925 34.23 14.37 -28.53
N ALA A 926 34.03 13.25 -27.83
CA ALA A 926 34.60 13.01 -26.50
C ALA A 926 36.14 13.05 -26.52
N ALA A 927 36.78 12.55 -27.58
CA ALA A 927 38.23 12.64 -27.73
C ALA A 927 38.73 14.07 -27.97
N HIS A 928 37.99 14.89 -28.73
CA HIS A 928 38.36 16.29 -28.97
C HIS A 928 38.27 17.11 -27.69
N LEU A 929 37.18 16.95 -26.94
CA LEU A 929 36.92 17.71 -25.72
C LEU A 929 37.91 17.38 -24.61
N ARG A 930 38.25 16.10 -24.42
CA ARG A 930 39.30 15.67 -23.46
C ARG A 930 40.69 16.25 -23.74
N ASN A 931 40.95 16.67 -24.97
CA ASN A 931 42.23 17.20 -25.41
C ASN A 931 42.18 18.71 -25.72
N TYR A 932 41.06 19.37 -25.42
CA TYR A 932 40.91 20.81 -25.64
C TYR A 932 41.68 21.56 -24.55
N ASP A 933 42.58 22.47 -24.97
CA ASP A 933 43.53 23.15 -24.07
C ASP A 933 42.84 24.33 -23.35
N ASP A 934 41.99 24.00 -22.38
CA ASP A 934 41.26 24.92 -21.53
C ASP A 934 41.24 24.35 -20.09
N PRO A 935 41.50 25.16 -19.04
CA PRO A 935 41.55 24.68 -17.65
C PRO A 935 40.25 24.03 -17.15
N ASP A 936 39.12 24.29 -17.79
CA ASP A 936 37.84 23.65 -17.47
C ASP A 936 37.68 22.26 -18.16
N PHE A 937 38.59 21.89 -19.06
CA PHE A 937 38.58 20.63 -19.81
C PHE A 937 39.74 19.70 -19.38
N GLY A 938 39.48 18.87 -18.37
CA GLY A 938 40.41 17.82 -17.93
C GLY A 938 40.37 16.54 -18.82
N PRO A 939 41.32 15.60 -18.64
CA PRO A 939 41.36 14.34 -19.39
C PRO A 939 40.15 13.41 -19.15
N GLU A 940 39.33 13.68 -18.14
CA GLU A 940 38.08 12.97 -17.82
C GLU A 940 36.80 13.79 -18.14
N SER A 941 36.93 14.96 -18.77
CA SER A 941 35.83 15.91 -19.01
C SER A 941 34.71 15.41 -19.94
N ALA A 942 34.94 14.35 -20.73
CA ALA A 942 33.94 13.79 -21.61
C ALA A 942 34.14 12.28 -21.89
N VAL A 943 33.06 11.50 -21.83
CA VAL A 943 33.04 10.07 -22.16
C VAL A 943 31.96 9.80 -23.22
N ALA A 944 32.29 8.98 -24.22
CA ALA A 944 31.32 8.51 -25.19
C ALA A 944 30.66 7.22 -24.68
N ASP A 945 29.33 7.20 -24.64
CA ASP A 945 28.53 6.00 -24.35
C ASP A 945 27.43 5.87 -25.42
N GLY A 946 27.47 4.80 -26.20
CA GLY A 946 26.59 4.64 -27.35
C GLY A 946 26.73 5.80 -28.35
N ASP A 947 25.62 6.45 -28.69
CA ASP A 947 25.55 7.64 -29.54
C ASP A 947 25.59 8.97 -28.76
N THR A 948 25.88 8.91 -27.47
CA THR A 948 25.83 10.06 -26.56
C THR A 948 27.22 10.37 -26.00
N VAL A 949 27.50 11.66 -25.78
CA VAL A 949 28.69 12.13 -25.07
C VAL A 949 28.24 12.69 -23.73
N LEU A 950 28.70 12.09 -22.64
CA LEU A 950 28.52 12.54 -21.26
C LEU A 950 29.64 13.52 -20.90
N TYR A 951 29.30 14.63 -20.25
CA TYR A 951 30.24 15.65 -19.79
C TYR A 951 30.25 15.68 -18.26
N PHE A 952 31.44 15.68 -17.65
CA PHE A 952 31.60 15.76 -16.20
C PHE A 952 32.09 17.16 -15.82
N GLN A 953 31.34 17.90 -15.02
CA GLN A 953 31.96 18.93 -14.17
C GLN A 953 32.45 18.24 -12.89
N ASN A 954 33.63 18.64 -12.40
CA ASN A 954 34.18 18.05 -11.18
C ASN A 954 33.17 18.22 -10.03
N LEU A 955 32.81 17.12 -9.37
CA LEU A 955 32.08 17.14 -8.11
C LEU A 955 32.91 17.93 -7.11
N THR A 956 32.47 19.12 -6.74
CA THR A 956 33.18 19.99 -5.79
C THR A 956 32.40 20.02 -4.48
N LEU A 957 32.77 19.16 -3.53
CA LEU A 957 32.30 19.26 -2.15
C LEU A 957 32.88 20.54 -1.56
N THR A 958 32.03 21.48 -1.17
CA THR A 958 32.47 22.75 -0.58
C THR A 958 32.11 22.74 0.91
N GLU A 959 33.05 22.29 1.74
CA GLU A 959 32.99 22.49 3.18
C GLU A 959 34.02 23.56 3.55
N ASP A 960 33.55 24.69 4.10
CA ASP A 960 34.37 25.71 4.77
C ASP A 960 35.73 26.10 4.13
N GLY A 961 35.78 26.19 2.79
CA GLY A 961 36.87 26.82 2.06
C GLY A 961 38.09 25.95 1.74
N ASP A 962 38.06 24.64 2.00
CA ASP A 962 39.03 23.68 1.46
C ASP A 962 38.30 22.63 0.59
N SER A 963 38.84 22.36 -0.61
CA SER A 963 38.23 21.43 -1.59
C SER A 963 38.83 20.03 -1.45
N HIS A 964 37.98 19.01 -1.32
CA HIS A 964 38.36 17.60 -1.32
C HIS A 964 37.72 16.88 -2.52
N GLU A 965 38.53 16.19 -3.33
CA GLU A 965 38.07 15.34 -4.44
C GLU A 965 37.60 13.97 -3.92
N ALA A 966 36.36 13.58 -4.22
CA ALA A 966 35.85 12.24 -3.99
C ALA A 966 35.40 11.61 -5.32
N SER A 967 35.93 10.41 -5.66
CA SER A 967 35.48 9.63 -6.81
C SER A 967 34.54 8.52 -6.35
N ILE A 968 33.27 8.55 -6.75
CA ILE A 968 32.34 7.42 -6.53
C ILE A 968 32.46 6.47 -7.72
N THR A 969 32.95 5.24 -7.47
CA THR A 969 32.96 4.17 -8.47
C THR A 969 31.74 3.29 -8.26
N LYS A 970 30.86 3.22 -9.26
CA LYS A 970 29.66 2.36 -9.31
C LYS A 970 30.01 0.89 -9.06
N ASN A 971 29.86 0.42 -7.83
CA ASN A 971 29.79 -1.00 -7.48
C ASN A 971 29.03 -1.16 -6.14
N SER A 972 27.73 -1.41 -6.27
CA SER A 972 26.81 -2.15 -5.37
C SER A 972 25.50 -1.39 -5.11
N PRO A 973 24.32 -2.05 -5.15
CA PRO A 973 23.01 -1.42 -5.04
C PRO A 973 22.46 -1.40 -3.60
N THR A 974 23.30 -1.43 -2.57
CA THR A 974 22.87 -1.58 -1.17
C THR A 974 23.70 -0.68 -0.28
N ALA A 975 23.19 0.52 -0.02
CA ALA A 975 23.46 1.36 1.15
C ALA A 975 22.77 2.72 0.92
N PHE A 976 21.53 2.84 1.39
CA PHE A 976 20.99 4.06 1.99
C PHE A 976 20.28 3.64 3.25
#